data_AF-A0A2H6GSV6-F1
#
_entry.id   AF-A0A2H6GSV6-F1
#
_cell.length_a   1.000
_cell.length_b   1.000
_cell.length_c   1.000
_cell.angle_alpha   90.00
_cell.angle_beta   90.00
_cell.angle_gamma   90.00
#
_symmetry.space_group_name_H-M   'P 1'
#
loop_
_entity.id
_entity.type
_entity.pdbx_description
1 polymer ?
#
loop_
_entity_poly.entity_id
_entity_poly.type
_entity_poly.pdbx_seq_one_letter_code
_entity_poly.pdbx_strand_id
1 'polypeptide(L)'
;MVKISKKHAGKTKYSKEKKLETKRVIKKMHRESEEEIAAAVAIRNNLPYLDLGLIPVGEDDVKIISERDSHDYNMAVFHKTGKNVKVAIINPQDVKLKERIEKLREEKGWDISLYVVSQSSIQKVWDIYKGAPLMENLDTIRLSLSGKDLEEFEKKFGDLLSLKERIKEIPITKVLNTVMAGSVKMDASDVHFEPQEKDVRVRFRIDGILQDVGNIPSDTYRSILSRIKMMSGMKINIRDIAQDGHFSININRDRKDSKDKSSDDARFDVRVNVIPGNFGESTVMRLLNQSDVMLNVEDLGLRGLAYEEIKKQTERPNGIILATGPTGSGKTTTLYALINKLNVPGVKVITIEDPIEYQIKGISQTQVSKNKDYTFAKGLRAIVRQDPDIILVGEVRDDETADIAINAALTGHLVLSTLHTNNASASIPRLIEMGVKPSLIPPAVNAFIAQRLVRRLCPHCKKEYKPAKETVISIKKILAIISPKSKIEIPKEIPSLYRPIGCSRCHNLGYKGRVGIFEVLTINEEIEKLVMEMAGETDITRAALENGMVTMAQDGILKAAEGITSMEEVWRVTGQTEFLEELYEKLMAQALGRATLVDKINFEKAKNSFKDFKKFQEVISAAKTKDLSKIIFSAATLMDVGDIHIEPEANDVKVRFRIDGILHTVATFPLNEYPNVLGEIKLLSGVKSGAREGVIDSRFSIKFDDDIQNIKEKSVDIRVSIILGGHGETVVLRLLSKATVELDMSKLGFRKQNLDKILKEIEKPNGIILNTGPTGSGKTTTLYALLKILNKPEVKIITVGDPIEYQIEGILQTAVTEKEGYSFSDALRALLRQNPDILMIGEIRDEETAKTAVQAALTGHLVLSTIHTNNAAGSVQRMINLGVSSSDIISSTNAFVAQRLVRKLCECKKKVNPTTEEKNKIAKILKAISPKTGVKIPAIKNIYKPNGCQKCNNLGYKGRTVIGEVFIIDRDIQELINSNATTLELNDKAISNGMLTMSQDGILKVLEGETTLEEIDRVAE
;
A
#
# COMPACT_ATOMS: atom_id res chain seq x y z
N MET A 1 17.05 64.87 14.87
CA MET A 1 15.71 65.13 14.29
C MET A 1 14.88 63.85 14.33
N VAL A 2 13.54 63.96 14.29
CA VAL A 2 12.60 62.88 14.64
C VAL A 2 12.31 61.95 13.46
N LYS A 3 12.30 60.61 13.69
CA LYS A 3 11.69 59.65 12.77
C LYS A 3 10.18 59.59 12.99
N ILE A 4 9.40 60.01 12.00
CA ILE A 4 7.93 60.03 12.03
C ILE A 4 7.38 58.59 11.89
N SER A 5 6.36 58.24 12.70
CA SER A 5 5.71 56.92 12.66
C SER A 5 4.48 56.89 11.72
N LYS A 6 4.17 55.71 11.18
CA LYS A 6 3.06 55.52 10.22
C LYS A 6 1.70 55.56 10.93
N LYS A 7 0.75 56.36 10.42
CA LYS A 7 -0.68 56.29 10.79
C LYS A 7 -1.63 56.57 9.61
N HIS A 8 -1.57 55.73 8.56
CA HIS A 8 -2.49 55.76 7.41
C HIS A 8 -2.86 54.33 6.96
N ALA A 9 -3.82 53.71 7.65
CA ALA A 9 -4.36 52.39 7.30
C ALA A 9 -5.87 52.18 7.61
N GLY A 10 -6.53 53.13 8.29
CA GLY A 10 -7.91 52.93 8.79
C GLY A 10 -9.05 53.33 7.84
N LYS A 11 -8.84 54.27 6.92
CA LYS A 11 -9.95 54.90 6.17
C LYS A 11 -10.52 54.07 5.01
N THR A 12 -9.77 53.10 4.48
CA THR A 12 -10.15 52.36 3.25
C THR A 12 -11.12 51.19 3.47
N LYS A 13 -11.14 50.57 4.66
CA LYS A 13 -12.02 49.41 4.94
C LYS A 13 -13.47 49.86 5.14
N TYR A 14 -13.67 50.83 6.05
CA TYR A 14 -14.96 51.47 6.36
C TYR A 14 -15.69 52.04 5.12
N SER A 15 -14.94 52.50 4.12
CA SER A 15 -15.50 53.00 2.85
C SER A 15 -16.06 51.89 1.94
N LYS A 16 -15.47 50.68 1.97
CA LYS A 16 -15.96 49.53 1.18
C LYS A 16 -17.24 48.93 1.77
N GLU A 17 -17.29 48.79 3.09
CA GLU A 17 -18.46 48.22 3.80
C GLU A 17 -19.70 49.09 3.57
N LYS A 18 -19.59 50.42 3.77
CA LYS A 18 -20.71 51.35 3.52
C LYS A 18 -21.15 51.37 2.05
N LYS A 19 -20.23 51.23 1.08
CA LYS A 19 -20.58 51.09 -0.35
C LYS A 19 -21.30 49.77 -0.67
N LEU A 20 -20.98 48.69 0.02
CA LEU A 20 -21.67 47.40 -0.14
C LEU A 20 -23.11 47.48 0.43
N GLU A 21 -23.26 48.14 1.56
CA GLU A 21 -24.54 48.42 2.22
C GLU A 21 -25.46 49.31 1.36
N THR A 22 -24.94 50.43 0.84
CA THR A 22 -25.69 51.28 -0.10
C THR A 22 -26.13 50.49 -1.35
N LYS A 23 -25.29 49.60 -1.90
CA LYS A 23 -25.68 48.72 -3.02
C LYS A 23 -26.80 47.74 -2.65
N ARG A 24 -26.84 47.23 -1.41
CA ARG A 24 -27.94 46.36 -0.93
C ARG A 24 -29.25 47.12 -0.81
N VAL A 25 -29.23 48.33 -0.25
CA VAL A 25 -30.43 49.20 -0.12
C VAL A 25 -30.97 49.56 -1.51
N ILE A 26 -30.11 50.01 -2.43
CA ILE A 26 -30.50 50.34 -3.81
C ILE A 26 -31.11 49.12 -4.52
N LYS A 27 -30.52 47.92 -4.38
CA LYS A 27 -31.10 46.68 -4.98
C LYS A 27 -32.45 46.31 -4.35
N LYS A 28 -32.67 46.60 -3.07
CA LYS A 28 -33.98 46.38 -2.41
C LYS A 28 -35.05 47.32 -2.97
N MET A 29 -34.76 48.62 -3.04
CA MET A 29 -35.69 49.63 -3.57
C MET A 29 -36.03 49.41 -5.06
N HIS A 30 -35.04 49.02 -5.89
CA HIS A 30 -35.33 48.66 -7.29
C HIS A 30 -36.26 47.46 -7.40
N ARG A 31 -36.04 46.41 -6.59
CA ARG A 31 -36.94 45.26 -6.58
C ARG A 31 -38.34 45.63 -6.13
N GLU A 32 -38.47 46.41 -5.05
CA GLU A 32 -39.77 46.87 -4.56
C GLU A 32 -40.56 47.63 -5.66
N SER A 33 -39.87 48.51 -6.41
CA SER A 33 -40.46 49.18 -7.58
C SER A 33 -40.78 48.23 -8.75
N GLU A 34 -39.96 47.21 -9.02
CA GLU A 34 -40.25 46.20 -10.05
C GLU A 34 -41.49 45.34 -9.72
N GLU A 35 -41.64 44.93 -8.46
CA GLU A 35 -42.81 44.17 -7.99
C GLU A 35 -44.10 45.04 -8.04
N GLU A 36 -44.01 46.33 -7.66
CA GLU A 36 -45.12 47.31 -7.81
C GLU A 36 -45.56 47.48 -9.27
N ILE A 37 -44.60 47.60 -10.19
CA ILE A 37 -44.87 47.71 -11.63
C ILE A 37 -45.53 46.42 -12.15
N ALA A 38 -45.03 45.24 -11.75
CA ALA A 38 -45.62 43.96 -12.13
C ALA A 38 -47.07 43.81 -11.63
N ALA A 39 -47.36 44.22 -10.39
CA ALA A 39 -48.71 44.24 -9.85
C ALA A 39 -49.65 45.19 -10.62
N ALA A 40 -49.18 46.39 -10.97
CA ALA A 40 -49.94 47.35 -11.77
C ALA A 40 -50.22 46.85 -13.21
N VAL A 41 -49.27 46.13 -13.82
CA VAL A 41 -49.46 45.46 -15.11
C VAL A 41 -50.46 44.31 -14.99
N ALA A 42 -50.41 43.51 -13.93
CA ALA A 42 -51.35 42.41 -13.68
C ALA A 42 -52.80 42.91 -13.61
N ILE A 43 -53.05 43.92 -12.76
CA ILE A 43 -54.37 44.56 -12.59
C ILE A 43 -54.90 45.11 -13.91
N ARG A 44 -54.08 45.83 -14.69
CA ARG A 44 -54.48 46.42 -15.97
C ARG A 44 -54.89 45.37 -17.03
N ASN A 45 -54.38 44.15 -16.91
CA ASN A 45 -54.66 43.07 -17.85
C ASN A 45 -55.63 42.00 -17.29
N ASN A 46 -56.22 42.25 -16.11
CA ASN A 46 -57.09 41.30 -15.40
C ASN A 46 -56.44 39.91 -15.17
N LEU A 47 -55.15 39.91 -14.82
CA LEU A 47 -54.36 38.71 -14.53
C LEU A 47 -53.87 38.72 -13.06
N PRO A 48 -53.64 37.55 -12.45
CA PRO A 48 -53.02 37.47 -11.12
C PRO A 48 -51.54 37.87 -11.17
N TYR A 49 -51.09 38.57 -10.13
CA TYR A 49 -49.68 38.91 -9.89
C TYR A 49 -49.01 37.86 -8.97
N LEU A 50 -47.69 37.65 -9.10
CA LEU A 50 -46.95 36.71 -8.27
C LEU A 50 -45.47 37.10 -8.04
N ASP A 51 -45.01 37.08 -6.78
CA ASP A 51 -43.58 37.14 -6.42
C ASP A 51 -43.02 35.71 -6.31
N LEU A 52 -42.25 35.27 -7.31
CA LEU A 52 -41.56 33.96 -7.32
C LEU A 52 -40.38 33.88 -6.33
N GLY A 53 -40.04 34.99 -5.69
CA GLY A 53 -39.15 35.08 -4.55
C GLY A 53 -39.75 34.69 -3.20
N LEU A 54 -41.06 34.50 -3.12
CA LEU A 54 -41.77 34.08 -1.90
C LEU A 54 -42.33 32.65 -1.99
N ILE A 55 -42.17 32.00 -3.14
CA ILE A 55 -42.76 30.69 -3.45
C ILE A 55 -41.63 29.75 -3.93
N PRO A 56 -41.51 28.53 -3.37
CA PRO A 56 -40.55 27.55 -3.89
C PRO A 56 -40.99 27.08 -5.28
N VAL A 57 -40.10 27.17 -6.26
CA VAL A 57 -40.29 26.65 -7.62
C VAL A 57 -39.51 25.35 -7.73
N GLY A 58 -40.18 24.25 -8.11
CA GLY A 58 -39.55 22.94 -8.27
C GLY A 58 -38.72 22.87 -9.56
N GLU A 59 -37.54 22.27 -9.53
CA GLU A 59 -36.70 22.13 -10.73
C GLU A 59 -37.44 21.41 -11.88
N ASP A 60 -38.28 20.43 -11.54
CA ASP A 60 -39.02 19.63 -12.51
C ASP A 60 -40.24 20.37 -13.10
N ASP A 61 -40.71 21.43 -12.44
CA ASP A 61 -41.66 22.38 -13.03
C ASP A 61 -40.96 23.27 -14.07
N VAL A 62 -39.73 23.71 -13.78
CA VAL A 62 -38.94 24.57 -14.68
C VAL A 62 -38.61 23.84 -15.99
N LYS A 63 -38.21 22.57 -15.90
CA LYS A 63 -37.85 21.68 -17.04
C LYS A 63 -39.00 21.40 -18.03
N ILE A 64 -40.22 21.89 -17.78
CA ILE A 64 -41.40 21.68 -18.65
C ILE A 64 -41.30 22.46 -19.97
N ILE A 65 -40.52 23.54 -20.01
CA ILE A 65 -40.12 24.26 -21.23
C ILE A 65 -38.59 24.33 -21.30
N SER A 66 -38.04 24.63 -22.48
CA SER A 66 -36.58 24.78 -22.63
C SER A 66 -36.08 26.11 -22.06
N GLU A 67 -34.82 26.17 -21.59
CA GLU A 67 -34.17 27.42 -21.16
C GLU A 67 -34.25 28.48 -22.27
N ARG A 68 -34.09 28.03 -23.52
CA ARG A 68 -34.21 28.85 -24.71
C ARG A 68 -35.63 29.41 -24.90
N ASP A 69 -36.68 28.58 -24.90
CA ASP A 69 -38.07 29.08 -24.96
C ASP A 69 -38.38 30.03 -23.79
N SER A 70 -37.85 29.72 -22.60
CA SER A 70 -38.08 30.52 -21.40
C SER A 70 -37.51 31.93 -21.53
N HIS A 71 -36.32 32.07 -22.13
CA HIS A 71 -35.72 33.36 -22.45
C HIS A 71 -36.34 34.03 -23.69
N ASP A 72 -36.45 33.32 -24.82
CA ASP A 72 -36.93 33.86 -26.11
C ASP A 72 -38.38 34.39 -26.03
N TYR A 73 -39.21 33.85 -25.13
CA TYR A 73 -40.61 34.27 -24.91
C TYR A 73 -40.88 34.94 -23.54
N ASN A 74 -39.85 35.20 -22.72
CA ASN A 74 -39.98 35.83 -21.39
C ASN A 74 -41.03 35.17 -20.47
N MET A 75 -41.04 33.82 -20.43
CA MET A 75 -42.00 33.01 -19.69
C MET A 75 -41.32 31.89 -18.90
N ALA A 76 -41.92 31.44 -17.80
CA ALA A 76 -41.44 30.30 -17.01
C ALA A 76 -42.60 29.48 -16.46
N VAL A 77 -42.57 28.16 -16.63
CA VAL A 77 -43.47 27.27 -15.87
C VAL A 77 -42.93 27.21 -14.45
N PHE A 78 -43.82 27.41 -13.46
CA PHE A 78 -43.45 27.36 -12.04
C PHE A 78 -44.28 26.36 -11.22
N HIS A 79 -45.35 25.81 -11.79
CA HIS A 79 -46.12 24.72 -11.19
C HIS A 79 -47.00 24.01 -12.22
N LYS A 80 -47.00 22.68 -12.25
CA LYS A 80 -47.91 21.84 -13.03
C LYS A 80 -48.56 20.74 -12.20
N THR A 81 -49.88 20.59 -12.34
CA THR A 81 -50.65 19.46 -11.81
C THR A 81 -51.53 18.87 -12.91
N GLY A 82 -51.17 17.68 -13.41
CA GLY A 82 -51.90 17.01 -14.49
C GLY A 82 -51.89 17.82 -15.79
N LYS A 83 -53.07 18.27 -16.24
CA LYS A 83 -53.22 19.17 -17.40
C LYS A 83 -53.08 20.66 -17.04
N ASN A 84 -53.19 21.02 -15.76
CA ASN A 84 -53.22 22.42 -15.34
C ASN A 84 -51.79 22.92 -15.14
N VAL A 85 -51.41 23.97 -15.86
CA VAL A 85 -50.05 24.54 -15.88
C VAL A 85 -50.10 26.01 -15.52
N LYS A 86 -49.30 26.42 -14.55
CA LYS A 86 -49.14 27.83 -14.15
C LYS A 86 -47.85 28.39 -14.73
N VAL A 87 -48.00 29.45 -15.53
CA VAL A 87 -46.90 30.08 -16.27
C VAL A 87 -46.74 31.53 -15.80
N ALA A 88 -45.55 31.84 -15.32
CA ALA A 88 -45.11 33.18 -14.99
C ALA A 88 -44.66 33.91 -16.26
N ILE A 89 -45.09 35.16 -16.45
CA ILE A 89 -44.81 35.98 -17.62
C ILE A 89 -44.51 37.43 -17.22
N ILE A 90 -43.65 38.12 -17.99
CA ILE A 90 -43.31 39.52 -17.71
C ILE A 90 -44.32 40.49 -18.36
N ASN A 91 -44.65 40.27 -19.63
CA ASN A 91 -45.50 41.17 -20.42
C ASN A 91 -46.65 40.40 -21.09
N PRO A 92 -47.91 40.49 -20.58
CA PRO A 92 -49.06 39.81 -21.16
C PRO A 92 -49.52 40.37 -22.52
N GLN A 93 -48.90 41.42 -23.04
CA GLN A 93 -49.24 42.01 -24.35
C GLN A 93 -48.23 41.66 -25.47
N ASP A 94 -47.19 40.86 -25.20
CA ASP A 94 -46.32 40.35 -26.27
C ASP A 94 -47.10 39.37 -27.18
N VAL A 95 -47.07 39.64 -28.49
CA VAL A 95 -47.74 38.83 -29.52
C VAL A 95 -47.10 37.45 -29.63
N LYS A 96 -45.76 37.36 -29.57
CA LYS A 96 -45.02 36.10 -29.68
C LYS A 96 -45.33 35.15 -28.52
N LEU A 97 -45.48 35.72 -27.32
CA LEU A 97 -45.89 34.98 -26.13
C LEU A 97 -47.29 34.38 -26.32
N LYS A 98 -48.26 35.17 -26.79
CA LYS A 98 -49.63 34.68 -27.04
C LYS A 98 -49.65 33.54 -28.07
N GLU A 99 -48.96 33.70 -29.19
CA GLU A 99 -48.81 32.64 -30.21
C GLU A 99 -48.17 31.36 -29.64
N ARG A 100 -47.13 31.49 -28.80
CA ARG A 100 -46.48 30.33 -28.16
C ARG A 100 -47.38 29.64 -27.14
N ILE A 101 -48.17 30.40 -26.37
CA ILE A 101 -49.10 29.86 -25.37
C ILE A 101 -50.26 29.09 -26.03
N GLU A 102 -50.87 29.60 -27.10
CA GLU A 102 -51.90 28.85 -27.83
C GLU A 102 -51.32 27.59 -28.48
N LYS A 103 -50.12 27.66 -29.08
CA LYS A 103 -49.42 26.45 -29.54
C LYS A 103 -49.19 25.43 -28.43
N LEU A 104 -48.84 25.85 -27.21
CA LEU A 104 -48.66 24.92 -26.09
C LEU A 104 -49.98 24.32 -25.59
N ARG A 105 -51.10 25.03 -25.74
CA ARG A 105 -52.45 24.49 -25.51
C ARG A 105 -52.78 23.40 -26.53
N GLU A 106 -52.54 23.65 -27.81
CA GLU A 106 -52.77 22.69 -28.91
C GLU A 106 -51.80 21.48 -28.85
N GLU A 107 -50.49 21.71 -28.85
CA GLU A 107 -49.43 20.68 -28.92
C GLU A 107 -49.42 19.73 -27.71
N LYS A 108 -49.93 20.17 -26.55
CA LYS A 108 -49.79 19.44 -25.27
C LYS A 108 -51.09 19.22 -24.50
N GLY A 109 -52.22 19.83 -24.93
CA GLY A 109 -53.51 19.71 -24.26
C GLY A 109 -53.52 20.26 -22.82
N TRP A 110 -52.78 21.34 -22.58
CA TRP A 110 -52.64 21.98 -21.26
C TRP A 110 -53.70 23.07 -21.04
N ASP A 111 -54.26 23.12 -19.83
CA ASP A 111 -54.98 24.28 -19.34
C ASP A 111 -53.97 25.25 -18.72
N ILE A 112 -53.73 26.38 -19.38
CA ILE A 112 -52.65 27.31 -19.04
C ILE A 112 -53.21 28.55 -18.35
N SER A 113 -52.86 28.69 -17.07
CA SER A 113 -53.10 29.87 -16.23
C SER A 113 -51.87 30.79 -16.23
N LEU A 114 -52.05 32.05 -16.65
CA LEU A 114 -50.97 33.04 -16.73
C LEU A 114 -50.89 33.89 -15.45
N TYR A 115 -49.67 34.13 -14.95
CA TYR A 115 -49.37 34.96 -13.79
C TYR A 115 -48.33 36.02 -14.17
N VAL A 116 -48.59 37.30 -13.87
CA VAL A 116 -47.65 38.39 -14.16
C VAL A 116 -46.62 38.51 -13.03
N VAL A 117 -45.33 38.53 -13.39
CA VAL A 117 -44.20 38.57 -12.45
C VAL A 117 -43.20 39.67 -12.83
N SER A 118 -42.41 40.12 -11.85
CA SER A 118 -41.32 41.07 -12.13
C SER A 118 -40.12 40.44 -12.85
N GLN A 119 -39.28 41.30 -13.43
CA GLN A 119 -38.02 40.92 -14.05
C GLN A 119 -37.08 40.20 -13.05
N SER A 120 -36.97 40.72 -11.81
CA SER A 120 -36.18 40.07 -10.76
C SER A 120 -36.83 38.84 -10.13
N SER A 121 -38.14 38.62 -10.30
CA SER A 121 -38.79 37.34 -9.98
C SER A 121 -38.49 36.26 -11.02
N ILE A 122 -38.68 36.50 -12.32
CA ILE A 122 -38.39 35.48 -13.35
C ILE A 122 -36.89 35.18 -13.48
N GLN A 123 -36.01 36.16 -13.23
CA GLN A 123 -34.56 35.96 -13.25
C GLN A 123 -34.10 34.89 -12.24
N LYS A 124 -34.81 34.69 -11.12
CA LYS A 124 -34.52 33.60 -10.18
C LYS A 124 -34.78 32.22 -10.80
N VAL A 125 -35.80 32.09 -11.64
CA VAL A 125 -36.09 30.83 -12.35
C VAL A 125 -35.05 30.58 -13.45
N TRP A 126 -34.61 31.64 -14.14
CA TRP A 126 -33.46 31.57 -15.04
C TRP A 126 -32.14 31.23 -14.34
N ASP A 127 -32.00 31.54 -13.04
CA ASP A 127 -30.86 31.09 -12.23
C ASP A 127 -30.98 29.60 -11.81
N ILE A 128 -32.18 28.99 -11.86
CA ILE A 128 -32.37 27.54 -11.64
C ILE A 128 -31.88 26.74 -12.85
N TYR A 129 -32.17 27.16 -14.09
CA TYR A 129 -31.63 26.49 -15.30
C TYR A 129 -30.09 26.39 -15.27
N LYS A 130 -29.41 27.46 -14.85
CA LYS A 130 -27.94 27.50 -14.68
C LYS A 130 -27.41 26.51 -13.63
N GLY A 131 -28.26 26.05 -12.72
CA GLY A 131 -27.95 25.02 -11.73
C GLY A 131 -28.13 23.58 -12.24
N ALA A 132 -28.76 23.37 -13.39
CA ALA A 132 -29.21 22.05 -13.86
C ALA A 132 -28.40 21.32 -14.97
N PRO A 133 -27.10 21.59 -15.26
CA PRO A 133 -26.38 20.92 -16.35
C PRO A 133 -25.92 19.50 -15.95
N LEU A 134 -26.84 18.54 -15.83
CA LEU A 134 -26.49 17.13 -15.54
C LEU A 134 -27.27 16.05 -16.30
N MET A 135 -28.53 16.27 -16.72
CA MET A 135 -29.38 15.16 -17.23
C MET A 135 -29.58 15.08 -18.75
N GLU A 136 -29.45 16.16 -19.53
CA GLU A 136 -29.57 16.07 -21.01
C GLU A 136 -28.35 15.39 -21.68
N ASN A 137 -27.30 15.09 -20.92
CA ASN A 137 -26.01 14.58 -21.42
C ASN A 137 -25.83 13.06 -21.24
N LEU A 138 -26.92 12.27 -21.20
CA LEU A 138 -26.86 10.81 -21.03
C LEU A 138 -25.94 10.10 -22.04
N ASP A 139 -25.86 10.59 -23.28
CA ASP A 139 -24.98 10.03 -24.32
C ASP A 139 -23.50 10.42 -24.14
N THR A 140 -23.17 11.53 -23.47
CA THR A 140 -21.77 11.83 -23.08
C THR A 140 -21.39 11.22 -21.74
N ILE A 141 -22.35 10.85 -20.88
CA ILE A 141 -22.10 10.04 -19.69
C ILE A 141 -21.65 8.63 -20.09
N ARG A 142 -22.30 8.00 -21.08
CA ARG A 142 -21.90 6.71 -21.62
C ARG A 142 -20.52 6.79 -22.29
N LEU A 143 -19.59 5.92 -21.86
CA LEU A 143 -18.32 5.73 -22.54
C LEU A 143 -18.45 4.59 -23.55
N SER A 144 -18.89 4.93 -24.75
CA SER A 144 -18.75 4.08 -25.94
C SER A 144 -17.39 4.32 -26.59
N LEU A 145 -16.83 3.27 -27.20
CA LEU A 145 -15.65 3.37 -28.06
C LEU A 145 -16.04 2.87 -29.45
N SER A 146 -16.00 3.74 -30.45
CA SER A 146 -16.20 3.32 -31.85
C SER A 146 -14.89 2.84 -32.46
N GLY A 147 -14.97 2.06 -33.55
CA GLY A 147 -13.79 1.79 -34.38
C GLY A 147 -13.04 3.05 -34.82
N LYS A 148 -13.74 4.18 -34.96
CA LYS A 148 -13.16 5.49 -35.30
C LYS A 148 -12.38 6.13 -34.16
N ASP A 149 -12.74 5.86 -32.90
CA ASP A 149 -11.94 6.30 -31.74
C ASP A 149 -10.62 5.51 -31.65
N LEU A 150 -10.66 4.21 -31.97
CA LEU A 150 -9.46 3.37 -32.06
C LEU A 150 -8.55 3.78 -33.23
N GLU A 151 -9.13 4.11 -34.39
CA GLU A 151 -8.38 4.70 -35.52
C GLU A 151 -7.85 6.11 -35.22
N GLU A 152 -8.62 6.99 -34.57
CA GLU A 152 -8.17 8.33 -34.16
C GLU A 152 -7.00 8.19 -33.18
N PHE A 153 -7.06 7.23 -32.27
CA PHE A 153 -5.96 6.91 -31.35
C PHE A 153 -4.71 6.41 -32.10
N GLU A 154 -4.87 5.45 -33.02
CA GLU A 154 -3.76 4.86 -33.78
C GLU A 154 -3.10 5.87 -34.74
N LYS A 155 -3.88 6.76 -35.35
CA LYS A 155 -3.39 7.84 -36.23
C LYS A 155 -2.77 9.02 -35.48
N LYS A 156 -3.18 9.30 -34.24
CA LYS A 156 -2.67 10.45 -33.45
C LYS A 156 -1.59 10.10 -32.44
N PHE A 157 -1.58 8.89 -31.89
CA PHE A 157 -0.63 8.45 -30.86
C PHE A 157 0.09 7.18 -31.28
N GLY A 158 -0.64 6.08 -31.55
CA GLY A 158 -0.08 4.82 -32.05
C GLY A 158 0.75 4.01 -31.03
N ASP A 159 1.62 4.64 -30.25
CA ASP A 159 2.43 4.00 -29.21
C ASP A 159 2.41 4.75 -27.85
N LEU A 160 2.99 4.11 -26.83
CA LEU A 160 2.92 4.55 -25.44
C LEU A 160 3.79 5.79 -25.17
N LEU A 161 4.89 5.98 -25.90
CA LEU A 161 5.74 7.18 -25.83
C LEU A 161 4.99 8.40 -26.38
N SER A 162 4.40 8.26 -27.57
CA SER A 162 3.65 9.33 -28.23
C SER A 162 2.41 9.76 -27.43
N LEU A 163 1.76 8.82 -26.75
CA LEU A 163 0.69 9.12 -25.80
C LEU A 163 1.22 9.89 -24.57
N LYS A 164 2.35 9.46 -24.00
CA LYS A 164 2.99 10.09 -22.83
C LYS A 164 3.37 11.55 -23.03
N GLU A 165 3.88 11.89 -24.21
CA GLU A 165 4.22 13.27 -24.55
C GLU A 165 2.98 14.14 -24.76
N ARG A 166 1.93 13.59 -25.37
CA ARG A 166 0.80 14.37 -25.93
C ARG A 166 -0.53 14.23 -25.19
N ILE A 167 -0.58 13.49 -24.09
CA ILE A 167 -1.78 13.38 -23.22
C ILE A 167 -2.30 14.76 -22.74
N LYS A 168 -1.41 15.75 -22.63
CA LYS A 168 -1.71 17.13 -22.21
C LYS A 168 -2.37 17.99 -23.31
N GLU A 169 -2.36 17.53 -24.57
CA GLU A 169 -3.03 18.20 -25.70
C GLU A 169 -4.53 17.84 -25.81
N ILE A 170 -4.99 16.82 -25.06
CA ILE A 170 -6.31 16.24 -25.23
C ILE A 170 -7.37 17.07 -24.48
N PRO A 171 -8.49 17.48 -25.13
CA PRO A 171 -9.59 18.18 -24.45
C PRO A 171 -10.16 17.35 -23.29
N ILE A 172 -10.43 17.99 -22.15
CA ILE A 172 -10.87 17.36 -20.88
C ILE A 172 -11.99 16.32 -21.07
N THR A 173 -12.97 16.62 -21.93
CA THR A 173 -14.09 15.72 -22.25
C THR A 173 -13.68 14.45 -23.00
N LYS A 174 -12.63 14.51 -23.84
CA LYS A 174 -12.06 13.37 -24.57
C LYS A 174 -11.02 12.59 -23.77
N VAL A 175 -10.34 13.17 -22.77
CA VAL A 175 -9.22 12.50 -22.05
C VAL A 175 -9.57 11.08 -21.61
N LEU A 176 -10.71 10.88 -20.92
CA LEU A 176 -11.10 9.55 -20.46
C LEU A 176 -11.37 8.58 -21.63
N ASN A 177 -12.03 9.03 -22.71
CA ASN A 177 -12.26 8.20 -23.89
C ASN A 177 -10.93 7.82 -24.58
N THR A 178 -9.97 8.75 -24.71
CA THR A 178 -8.66 8.47 -25.32
C THR A 178 -7.80 7.55 -24.45
N VAL A 179 -7.86 7.70 -23.12
CA VAL A 179 -7.18 6.81 -22.17
C VAL A 179 -7.77 5.39 -22.26
N MET A 180 -9.09 5.22 -22.35
CA MET A 180 -9.72 3.90 -22.51
C MET A 180 -9.48 3.29 -23.90
N ALA A 181 -9.46 4.09 -24.96
CA ALA A 181 -9.08 3.64 -26.30
C ALA A 181 -7.63 3.13 -26.32
N GLY A 182 -6.72 3.85 -25.66
CA GLY A 182 -5.32 3.44 -25.51
C GLY A 182 -5.16 2.17 -24.68
N SER A 183 -5.87 2.04 -23.55
CA SER A 183 -5.75 0.85 -22.69
C SER A 183 -6.24 -0.41 -23.40
N VAL A 184 -7.34 -0.31 -24.18
CA VAL A 184 -7.80 -1.43 -25.02
C VAL A 184 -6.81 -1.73 -26.16
N LYS A 185 -6.33 -0.70 -26.88
CA LYS A 185 -5.43 -0.89 -28.04
C LYS A 185 -4.03 -1.44 -27.64
N MET A 186 -3.66 -1.32 -26.37
CA MET A 186 -2.40 -1.80 -25.79
C MET A 186 -2.55 -3.05 -24.91
N ASP A 187 -3.71 -3.74 -24.95
CA ASP A 187 -3.99 -4.97 -24.20
C ASP A 187 -3.75 -4.83 -22.67
N ALA A 188 -4.13 -3.68 -22.08
CA ALA A 188 -3.92 -3.38 -20.66
C ALA A 188 -5.02 -3.95 -19.76
N SER A 189 -4.62 -4.62 -18.67
CA SER A 189 -5.54 -5.21 -17.68
C SER A 189 -6.11 -4.19 -16.69
N ASP A 190 -5.35 -3.15 -16.35
CA ASP A 190 -5.74 -2.15 -15.35
C ASP A 190 -5.30 -0.75 -15.80
N VAL A 191 -6.16 0.25 -15.59
CA VAL A 191 -5.86 1.69 -15.74
C VAL A 191 -5.82 2.32 -14.37
N HIS A 192 -4.70 2.98 -14.04
CA HIS A 192 -4.43 3.60 -12.75
C HIS A 192 -4.34 5.11 -12.90
N PHE A 193 -5.04 5.84 -12.03
CA PHE A 193 -4.88 7.29 -11.83
C PHE A 193 -4.42 7.54 -10.38
N GLU A 194 -3.18 8.02 -10.24
CA GLU A 194 -2.50 8.14 -8.94
C GLU A 194 -2.13 9.62 -8.69
N PRO A 195 -2.88 10.34 -7.83
CA PRO A 195 -2.63 11.75 -7.55
C PRO A 195 -1.29 12.02 -6.85
N GLN A 196 -0.57 13.02 -7.36
CA GLN A 196 0.66 13.57 -6.79
C GLN A 196 0.44 15.04 -6.38
N GLU A 197 1.45 15.67 -5.79
CA GLU A 197 1.38 17.05 -5.27
C GLU A 197 0.92 18.09 -6.32
N LYS A 198 1.27 17.88 -7.60
CA LYS A 198 1.15 18.87 -8.68
C LYS A 198 0.30 18.42 -9.87
N ASP A 199 0.26 17.13 -10.14
CA ASP A 199 -0.50 16.50 -11.22
C ASP A 199 -0.93 15.08 -10.84
N VAL A 200 -1.55 14.35 -11.76
CA VAL A 200 -2.01 12.98 -11.55
C VAL A 200 -1.34 12.06 -12.56
N ARG A 201 -0.60 11.08 -12.05
CA ARG A 201 0.13 10.08 -12.84
C ARG A 201 -0.87 9.05 -13.39
N VAL A 202 -0.85 8.82 -14.70
CA VAL A 202 -1.67 7.83 -15.39
C VAL A 202 -0.78 6.64 -15.76
N ARG A 203 -1.15 5.44 -15.34
CA ARG A 203 -0.42 4.19 -15.65
C ARG A 203 -1.35 3.12 -16.22
N PHE A 204 -0.85 2.33 -17.17
CA PHE A 204 -1.50 1.10 -17.63
C PHE A 204 -0.74 -0.10 -17.08
N ARG A 205 -1.46 -1.13 -16.59
CA ARG A 205 -0.85 -2.43 -16.32
C ARG A 205 -0.94 -3.27 -17.60
N ILE A 206 0.18 -3.39 -18.32
CA ILE A 206 0.28 -4.16 -19.58
C ILE A 206 1.06 -5.44 -19.28
N ASP A 207 0.47 -6.58 -19.64
CA ASP A 207 0.95 -7.93 -19.25
C ASP A 207 1.42 -8.04 -17.78
N GLY A 208 0.70 -7.37 -16.87
CA GLY A 208 0.96 -7.39 -15.43
C GLY A 208 1.92 -6.32 -14.90
N ILE A 209 2.66 -5.59 -15.74
CA ILE A 209 3.57 -4.51 -15.29
C ILE A 209 2.97 -3.12 -15.54
N LEU A 210 3.13 -2.23 -14.56
CA LEU A 210 2.75 -0.82 -14.64
C LEU A 210 3.69 -0.03 -15.58
N GLN A 211 3.12 0.61 -16.59
CA GLN A 211 3.79 1.47 -17.57
C GLN A 211 3.28 2.91 -17.44
N ASP A 212 4.18 3.89 -17.52
CA ASP A 212 3.84 5.32 -17.41
C ASP A 212 3.26 5.88 -18.70
N VAL A 213 1.96 6.16 -18.68
CA VAL A 213 1.17 6.65 -19.82
C VAL A 213 1.14 8.18 -19.90
N GLY A 214 1.51 8.88 -18.83
CA GLY A 214 1.67 10.33 -18.78
C GLY A 214 1.03 10.96 -17.54
N ASN A 215 1.09 12.29 -17.45
CA ASN A 215 0.58 13.04 -16.31
C ASN A 215 -0.48 14.05 -16.76
N ILE A 216 -1.63 14.08 -16.07
CA ILE A 216 -2.75 14.99 -16.34
C ILE A 216 -2.93 16.01 -15.21
N PRO A 217 -3.39 17.25 -15.49
CA PRO A 217 -3.60 18.26 -14.44
C PRO A 217 -4.66 17.82 -13.41
N SER A 218 -4.44 18.11 -12.13
CA SER A 218 -5.32 17.66 -11.05
C SER A 218 -6.77 18.16 -11.17
N ASP A 219 -7.01 19.34 -11.75
CA ASP A 219 -8.37 19.83 -12.04
C ASP A 219 -9.04 19.10 -13.22
N THR A 220 -8.26 18.64 -14.20
CA THR A 220 -8.76 17.74 -15.26
C THR A 220 -9.16 16.38 -14.67
N TYR A 221 -8.35 15.85 -13.75
CA TYR A 221 -8.66 14.61 -13.06
C TYR A 221 -9.92 14.70 -12.17
N ARG A 222 -10.16 15.83 -11.48
CA ARG A 222 -11.40 16.03 -10.69
C ARG A 222 -12.68 15.82 -11.51
N SER A 223 -12.70 16.29 -12.75
CA SER A 223 -13.82 16.08 -13.69
C SER A 223 -13.91 14.61 -14.13
N ILE A 224 -12.77 13.98 -14.44
CA ILE A 224 -12.69 12.56 -14.85
C ILE A 224 -13.17 11.63 -13.73
N LEU A 225 -12.66 11.82 -12.50
CA LEU A 225 -13.05 11.09 -11.30
C LEU A 225 -14.56 11.20 -11.02
N SER A 226 -15.14 12.39 -11.22
CA SER A 226 -16.59 12.60 -11.05
C SER A 226 -17.40 11.82 -12.10
N ARG A 227 -16.94 11.78 -13.36
CA ARG A 227 -17.55 10.97 -14.44
C ARG A 227 -17.41 9.47 -14.16
N ILE A 228 -16.23 9.00 -13.75
CA ILE A 228 -15.98 7.59 -13.38
C ILE A 228 -16.89 7.17 -12.23
N LYS A 229 -16.97 7.95 -11.14
CA LYS A 229 -17.86 7.67 -10.01
C LYS A 229 -19.33 7.55 -10.44
N MET A 230 -19.81 8.51 -11.23
CA MET A 230 -21.18 8.51 -11.74
C MET A 230 -21.48 7.31 -12.64
N MET A 231 -20.57 6.95 -13.56
CA MET A 231 -20.69 5.76 -14.41
C MET A 231 -20.71 4.46 -13.59
N SER A 232 -19.98 4.41 -12.48
CA SER A 232 -19.79 3.21 -11.65
C SER A 232 -20.83 3.07 -10.51
N GLY A 233 -21.82 3.97 -10.42
CA GLY A 233 -22.83 3.99 -9.34
C GLY A 233 -22.32 4.50 -7.98
N MET A 234 -21.14 5.13 -7.92
CA MET A 234 -20.51 5.61 -6.69
C MET A 234 -21.01 6.99 -6.25
N LYS A 235 -20.84 7.32 -4.96
CA LYS A 235 -21.21 8.61 -4.38
C LYS A 235 -20.12 9.66 -4.60
N ILE A 236 -20.39 10.64 -5.46
CA ILE A 236 -19.46 11.72 -5.88
C ILE A 236 -19.03 12.62 -4.71
N ASN A 237 -19.90 12.78 -3.71
CA ASN A 237 -19.69 13.62 -2.52
C ASN A 237 -18.89 12.93 -1.40
N ILE A 238 -18.75 11.60 -1.42
CA ILE A 238 -17.94 10.83 -0.46
C ILE A 238 -16.52 10.69 -1.05
N ARG A 239 -15.48 10.97 -0.25
CA ARG A 239 -14.06 11.06 -0.70
C ARG A 239 -13.02 10.61 0.34
N ASP A 240 -13.53 10.19 1.48
CA ASP A 240 -12.91 9.95 2.77
C ASP A 240 -12.84 8.44 3.07
N ILE A 241 -13.76 7.66 2.49
CA ILE A 241 -13.76 6.20 2.52
C ILE A 241 -13.58 5.61 1.11
N ALA A 242 -13.11 4.36 1.05
CA ALA A 242 -13.00 3.60 -0.18
C ALA A 242 -14.38 3.32 -0.83
N GLN A 243 -14.44 3.26 -2.16
CA GLN A 243 -15.64 2.94 -2.92
C GLN A 243 -15.34 1.96 -4.06
N ASP A 244 -16.23 0.99 -4.26
CA ASP A 244 -16.19 -0.04 -5.31
C ASP A 244 -17.42 0.10 -6.24
N GLY A 245 -17.28 -0.23 -7.53
CA GLY A 245 -18.33 -0.09 -8.54
C GLY A 245 -17.96 -0.75 -9.87
N HIS A 246 -18.84 -0.70 -10.87
CA HIS A 246 -18.58 -1.28 -12.20
C HIS A 246 -19.40 -0.61 -13.32
N PHE A 247 -18.93 -0.71 -14.56
CA PHE A 247 -19.66 -0.34 -15.78
C PHE A 247 -19.14 -1.12 -17.00
N SER A 248 -19.96 -1.35 -18.02
CA SER A 248 -19.50 -1.98 -19.28
C SER A 248 -19.18 -0.95 -20.38
N ILE A 249 -18.24 -1.29 -21.26
CA ILE A 249 -17.91 -0.59 -22.50
C ILE A 249 -18.20 -1.53 -23.68
N ASN A 250 -18.90 -1.03 -24.69
CA ASN A 250 -19.10 -1.74 -25.96
C ASN A 250 -18.16 -1.15 -27.03
N ILE A 251 -17.53 -2.02 -27.84
CA ILE A 251 -16.65 -1.62 -28.93
C ILE A 251 -17.24 -2.07 -30.27
N ASN A 252 -17.96 -1.16 -30.92
CA ASN A 252 -18.56 -1.41 -32.22
C ASN A 252 -17.48 -1.26 -33.32
N ARG A 253 -17.17 -2.34 -34.05
CA ARG A 253 -16.23 -2.32 -35.18
C ARG A 253 -17.00 -2.26 -36.50
N ASP A 254 -16.69 -1.27 -37.34
CA ASP A 254 -17.33 -1.11 -38.66
C ASP A 254 -16.99 -2.31 -39.57
N ARG A 255 -18.01 -3.10 -39.92
CA ARG A 255 -17.90 -4.47 -40.48
C ARG A 255 -17.45 -4.57 -41.96
N LYS A 256 -16.57 -3.68 -42.44
CA LYS A 256 -16.25 -3.57 -43.89
C LYS A 256 -14.92 -4.18 -44.34
N ASP A 257 -13.88 -4.19 -43.51
CA ASP A 257 -12.51 -4.48 -43.97
C ASP A 257 -11.85 -5.74 -43.35
N SER A 258 -12.49 -6.41 -42.38
CA SER A 258 -11.99 -7.69 -41.85
C SER A 258 -12.43 -8.88 -42.72
N LYS A 259 -11.44 -9.58 -43.31
CA LYS A 259 -11.66 -10.92 -43.91
C LYS A 259 -11.84 -12.03 -42.86
N ASP A 260 -11.60 -11.71 -41.59
CA ASP A 260 -11.70 -12.63 -40.47
C ASP A 260 -13.13 -12.59 -39.89
N LYS A 261 -13.82 -13.73 -39.93
CA LYS A 261 -15.22 -13.86 -39.48
C LYS A 261 -15.36 -14.07 -37.97
N SER A 262 -14.27 -13.96 -37.21
CA SER A 262 -14.23 -14.14 -35.75
C SER A 262 -14.44 -12.87 -34.93
N SER A 263 -14.47 -11.68 -35.55
CA SER A 263 -14.57 -10.41 -34.83
C SER A 263 -16.02 -10.04 -34.47
N ASP A 264 -16.54 -10.64 -33.41
CA ASP A 264 -17.75 -10.16 -32.73
C ASP A 264 -17.52 -8.74 -32.13
N ASP A 265 -18.62 -8.04 -31.85
CA ASP A 265 -18.60 -6.70 -31.24
C ASP A 265 -18.11 -6.78 -29.79
N ALA A 266 -16.81 -6.51 -29.59
CA ALA A 266 -16.11 -6.77 -28.33
C ALA A 266 -16.68 -5.95 -27.16
N ARG A 267 -17.19 -6.66 -26.14
CA ARG A 267 -17.67 -6.07 -24.89
C ARG A 267 -16.62 -6.22 -23.79
N PHE A 268 -16.32 -5.11 -23.14
CA PHE A 268 -15.48 -5.05 -21.95
C PHE A 268 -16.35 -4.75 -20.74
N ASP A 269 -16.13 -5.46 -19.63
CA ASP A 269 -16.63 -5.02 -18.33
C ASP A 269 -15.50 -4.36 -17.54
N VAL A 270 -15.82 -3.26 -16.84
CA VAL A 270 -14.84 -2.43 -16.14
C VAL A 270 -15.22 -2.34 -14.66
N ARG A 271 -14.43 -3.01 -13.81
CA ARG A 271 -14.54 -2.91 -12.34
C ARG A 271 -13.71 -1.73 -11.86
N VAL A 272 -14.26 -0.89 -10.98
CA VAL A 272 -13.62 0.35 -10.50
C VAL A 272 -13.49 0.33 -8.98
N ASN A 273 -12.30 0.63 -8.49
CA ASN A 273 -12.02 0.87 -7.07
C ASN A 273 -11.41 2.28 -6.90
N VAL A 274 -11.91 3.03 -5.93
CA VAL A 274 -11.44 4.37 -5.55
C VAL A 274 -11.08 4.37 -4.07
N ILE A 275 -9.91 4.92 -3.71
CA ILE A 275 -9.47 5.08 -2.32
C ILE A 275 -9.01 6.50 -2.00
N PRO A 276 -9.15 6.98 -0.75
CA PRO A 276 -8.59 8.25 -0.30
C PRO A 276 -7.04 8.24 -0.36
N GLY A 277 -6.44 9.42 -0.56
CA GLY A 277 -5.00 9.61 -0.62
C GLY A 277 -4.58 11.06 -0.42
N ASN A 278 -3.31 11.30 -0.04
CA ASN A 278 -2.81 12.60 0.44
C ASN A 278 -3.02 13.78 -0.52
N PHE A 279 -3.12 13.51 -1.83
CA PHE A 279 -3.27 14.53 -2.88
C PHE A 279 -4.62 14.44 -3.62
N GLY A 280 -5.54 13.60 -3.14
CA GLY A 280 -6.80 13.26 -3.78
C GLY A 280 -7.00 11.76 -3.89
N GLU A 281 -8.15 11.38 -4.43
CA GLU A 281 -8.58 9.98 -4.50
C GLU A 281 -7.84 9.22 -5.62
N SER A 282 -7.22 8.09 -5.30
CA SER A 282 -6.57 7.22 -6.28
C SER A 282 -7.60 6.26 -6.89
N THR A 283 -7.66 6.18 -8.22
CA THR A 283 -8.62 5.33 -8.95
C THR A 283 -7.92 4.22 -9.70
N VAL A 284 -8.48 3.02 -9.64
CA VAL A 284 -8.08 1.87 -10.47
C VAL A 284 -9.30 1.34 -11.20
N MET A 285 -9.17 1.12 -12.50
CA MET A 285 -10.19 0.52 -13.36
C MET A 285 -9.63 -0.74 -14.01
N ARG A 286 -10.16 -1.92 -13.68
CA ARG A 286 -9.77 -3.19 -14.30
C ARG A 286 -10.63 -3.47 -15.52
N LEU A 287 -10.01 -3.71 -16.67
CA LEU A 287 -10.67 -4.08 -17.91
C LEU A 287 -10.74 -5.60 -18.03
N LEU A 288 -11.91 -6.12 -18.37
CA LEU A 288 -12.17 -7.54 -18.58
C LEU A 288 -12.76 -7.75 -19.97
N ASN A 289 -11.99 -8.36 -20.88
CA ASN A 289 -12.45 -8.68 -22.23
C ASN A 289 -13.29 -9.96 -22.21
N GLN A 290 -14.54 -9.90 -22.67
CA GLN A 290 -15.39 -11.10 -22.81
C GLN A 290 -14.99 -12.00 -23.99
N SER A 291 -14.03 -11.56 -24.81
CA SER A 291 -13.60 -12.20 -26.05
C SER A 291 -12.27 -12.97 -25.94
N ASP A 292 -11.62 -13.00 -24.77
CA ASP A 292 -10.29 -13.61 -24.63
C ASP A 292 -10.37 -15.15 -24.67
N VAL A 293 -9.80 -15.69 -25.75
CA VAL A 293 -9.76 -17.12 -26.14
C VAL A 293 -9.49 -18.06 -24.95
N MET A 294 -10.34 -19.08 -24.79
CA MET A 294 -10.05 -20.21 -23.91
C MET A 294 -8.80 -20.94 -24.39
N LEU A 295 -7.73 -20.87 -23.59
CA LEU A 295 -6.48 -21.58 -23.85
C LEU A 295 -6.68 -23.09 -23.70
N ASN A 296 -6.00 -23.86 -24.55
CA ASN A 296 -5.87 -25.31 -24.34
C ASN A 296 -4.89 -25.55 -23.18
N VAL A 297 -4.99 -26.72 -22.52
CA VAL A 297 -4.11 -27.08 -21.39
C VAL A 297 -2.65 -27.15 -21.84
N GLU A 298 -2.44 -27.49 -23.11
CA GLU A 298 -1.17 -27.56 -23.83
C GLU A 298 -0.54 -26.17 -24.06
N ASP A 299 -1.35 -25.12 -24.24
CA ASP A 299 -0.87 -23.74 -24.49
C ASP A 299 -0.46 -22.99 -23.22
N LEU A 300 -0.85 -23.50 -22.05
CA LEU A 300 -0.58 -22.89 -20.74
C LEU A 300 0.93 -22.75 -20.46
N GLY A 301 1.72 -23.74 -20.88
CA GLY A 301 3.17 -23.83 -20.66
C GLY A 301 3.62 -24.85 -19.60
N LEU A 302 2.79 -25.84 -19.27
CA LEU A 302 3.20 -27.02 -18.47
C LEU A 302 4.27 -27.85 -19.22
N ARG A 303 5.15 -28.55 -18.50
CA ARG A 303 6.24 -29.37 -19.07
C ARG A 303 6.55 -30.61 -18.22
N GLY A 304 7.20 -31.61 -18.82
CA GLY A 304 7.71 -32.81 -18.13
C GLY A 304 6.64 -33.54 -17.29
N LEU A 305 7.06 -34.08 -16.15
CA LEU A 305 6.20 -34.78 -15.19
C LEU A 305 4.98 -33.95 -14.76
N ALA A 306 5.11 -32.62 -14.66
CA ALA A 306 4.00 -31.75 -14.27
C ALA A 306 2.85 -31.77 -15.31
N TYR A 307 3.15 -31.83 -16.60
CA TYR A 307 2.11 -31.97 -17.63
C TYR A 307 1.46 -33.36 -17.61
N GLU A 308 2.27 -34.41 -17.46
CA GLU A 308 1.77 -35.80 -17.39
C GLU A 308 0.87 -36.02 -16.18
N GLU A 309 1.29 -35.59 -14.99
CA GLU A 309 0.48 -35.72 -13.78
C GLU A 309 -0.79 -34.87 -13.87
N ILE A 310 -0.75 -33.60 -14.31
CA ILE A 310 -2.00 -32.84 -14.44
C ILE A 310 -2.98 -33.49 -15.42
N LYS A 311 -2.51 -34.07 -16.53
CA LYS A 311 -3.37 -34.87 -17.40
C LYS A 311 -3.98 -36.06 -16.63
N LYS A 312 -3.13 -36.92 -16.04
CA LYS A 312 -3.51 -38.13 -15.29
C LYS A 312 -4.46 -37.85 -14.11
N GLN A 313 -4.22 -36.79 -13.35
CA GLN A 313 -5.00 -36.39 -12.17
C GLN A 313 -6.36 -35.78 -12.56
N THR A 314 -6.44 -35.17 -13.75
CA THR A 314 -7.68 -34.63 -14.33
C THR A 314 -8.56 -35.74 -14.94
N GLU A 315 -7.98 -36.88 -15.31
CA GLU A 315 -8.68 -38.07 -15.82
C GLU A 315 -9.21 -39.00 -14.69
N ARG A 316 -9.06 -38.61 -13.41
CA ARG A 316 -9.59 -39.38 -12.26
C ARG A 316 -11.07 -39.05 -12.01
N PRO A 317 -11.91 -40.03 -11.61
CA PRO A 317 -13.34 -39.82 -11.43
C PRO A 317 -13.68 -38.89 -10.26
N ASN A 318 -12.81 -38.80 -9.25
CA ASN A 318 -13.01 -38.00 -8.06
C ASN A 318 -11.69 -37.44 -7.49
N GLY A 319 -11.81 -36.60 -6.47
CA GLY A 319 -10.69 -35.93 -5.80
C GLY A 319 -10.68 -34.43 -6.07
N ILE A 320 -9.75 -33.67 -5.46
CA ILE A 320 -9.64 -32.22 -5.63
C ILE A 320 -8.32 -31.81 -6.30
N ILE A 321 -8.39 -30.87 -7.24
CA ILE A 321 -7.25 -30.18 -7.84
C ILE A 321 -7.29 -28.71 -7.44
N LEU A 322 -6.19 -28.22 -6.86
CA LEU A 322 -6.10 -26.89 -6.25
C LEU A 322 -5.07 -26.01 -6.96
N ALA A 323 -5.52 -25.04 -7.75
CA ALA A 323 -4.64 -24.04 -8.37
C ALA A 323 -4.28 -22.93 -7.38
N THR A 324 -3.00 -22.53 -7.31
CA THR A 324 -2.49 -21.59 -6.31
C THR A 324 -1.56 -20.52 -6.90
N GLY A 325 -1.13 -19.57 -6.08
CA GLY A 325 -0.46 -18.33 -6.47
C GLY A 325 -1.30 -17.07 -6.19
N PRO A 326 -0.78 -15.88 -6.52
CA PRO A 326 -1.43 -14.58 -6.26
C PRO A 326 -2.73 -14.30 -7.03
N THR A 327 -3.27 -13.09 -6.82
CA THR A 327 -4.19 -12.46 -7.78
C THR A 327 -3.46 -12.25 -9.12
N GLY A 328 -4.12 -12.54 -10.24
CA GLY A 328 -3.54 -12.32 -11.58
C GLY A 328 -2.48 -13.34 -12.03
N SER A 329 -2.20 -14.39 -11.25
CA SER A 329 -1.26 -15.46 -11.64
C SER A 329 -1.80 -16.46 -12.68
N GLY A 330 -3.04 -16.27 -13.14
CA GLY A 330 -3.70 -17.10 -14.14
C GLY A 330 -4.49 -18.29 -13.59
N LYS A 331 -4.67 -18.43 -12.26
CA LYS A 331 -5.37 -19.58 -11.63
C LYS A 331 -6.69 -19.93 -12.33
N THR A 332 -7.59 -18.94 -12.45
CA THR A 332 -8.90 -19.08 -13.10
C THR A 332 -8.76 -19.52 -14.56
N THR A 333 -7.78 -18.97 -15.30
CA THR A 333 -7.49 -19.35 -16.69
C THR A 333 -7.04 -20.81 -16.80
N THR A 334 -6.21 -21.29 -15.88
CA THR A 334 -5.79 -22.71 -15.82
C THR A 334 -6.97 -23.63 -15.50
N LEU A 335 -7.79 -23.30 -14.49
CA LEU A 335 -8.96 -24.10 -14.15
C LEU A 335 -9.99 -24.12 -15.28
N TYR A 336 -10.25 -22.98 -15.93
CA TYR A 336 -11.13 -22.91 -17.10
C TYR A 336 -10.59 -23.73 -18.28
N ALA A 337 -9.27 -23.78 -18.50
CA ALA A 337 -8.66 -24.64 -19.53
C ALA A 337 -8.85 -26.14 -19.22
N LEU A 338 -8.69 -26.55 -17.96
CA LEU A 338 -8.98 -27.92 -17.51
C LEU A 338 -10.48 -28.25 -17.67
N ILE A 339 -11.36 -27.36 -17.23
CA ILE A 339 -12.81 -27.47 -17.40
C ILE A 339 -13.20 -27.61 -18.87
N ASN A 340 -12.65 -26.78 -19.76
CA ASN A 340 -12.98 -26.83 -21.19
C ASN A 340 -12.52 -28.15 -21.85
N LYS A 341 -11.44 -28.75 -21.36
CA LYS A 341 -10.98 -30.09 -21.76
C LYS A 341 -11.87 -31.23 -21.23
N LEU A 342 -12.56 -31.01 -20.11
CA LEU A 342 -13.51 -31.93 -19.48
C LEU A 342 -14.97 -31.73 -19.92
N ASN A 343 -15.27 -30.65 -20.63
CA ASN A 343 -16.62 -30.23 -21.08
C ASN A 343 -17.11 -31.10 -22.26
N VAL A 344 -17.30 -32.40 -22.00
CA VAL A 344 -17.69 -33.40 -23.01
C VAL A 344 -19.15 -33.85 -22.81
N PRO A 345 -19.86 -34.29 -23.87
CA PRO A 345 -21.22 -34.79 -23.75
C PRO A 345 -21.31 -35.98 -22.78
N GLY A 346 -22.18 -35.87 -21.77
CA GLY A 346 -22.34 -36.87 -20.72
C GLY A 346 -21.70 -36.50 -19.38
N VAL A 347 -20.91 -35.43 -19.31
CA VAL A 347 -20.33 -34.89 -18.06
C VAL A 347 -21.02 -33.60 -17.66
N LYS A 348 -21.48 -33.51 -16.41
CA LYS A 348 -22.19 -32.35 -15.86
C LYS A 348 -21.27 -31.50 -15.00
N VAL A 349 -20.86 -30.36 -15.54
CA VAL A 349 -20.03 -29.37 -14.84
C VAL A 349 -20.89 -28.25 -14.25
N ILE A 350 -20.70 -27.96 -12.97
CA ILE A 350 -21.39 -26.88 -12.24
C ILE A 350 -20.36 -26.03 -11.48
N THR A 351 -20.52 -24.70 -11.44
CA THR A 351 -19.57 -23.78 -10.78
C THR A 351 -20.23 -22.86 -9.76
N ILE A 352 -19.45 -22.38 -8.79
CA ILE A 352 -19.77 -21.22 -7.95
C ILE A 352 -18.57 -20.26 -7.84
N GLU A 353 -18.77 -18.98 -8.17
CA GLU A 353 -17.70 -17.99 -8.38
C GLU A 353 -18.06 -16.60 -7.77
N ASP A 354 -17.09 -15.76 -7.37
CA ASP A 354 -17.30 -14.40 -6.80
C ASP A 354 -16.37 -13.35 -7.46
N PRO A 355 -16.69 -12.83 -8.67
CA PRO A 355 -17.81 -13.18 -9.55
C PRO A 355 -17.42 -14.24 -10.60
N ILE A 356 -18.35 -14.56 -11.52
CA ILE A 356 -18.00 -15.28 -12.76
C ILE A 356 -17.17 -14.35 -13.64
N GLU A 357 -16.00 -14.80 -14.11
CA GLU A 357 -15.12 -13.97 -14.94
C GLU A 357 -15.55 -13.98 -16.43
N TYR A 358 -15.95 -15.13 -16.98
CA TYR A 358 -16.61 -15.21 -18.29
C TYR A 358 -17.46 -16.50 -18.43
N GLN A 359 -18.39 -16.50 -19.39
CA GLN A 359 -19.41 -17.55 -19.50
C GLN A 359 -18.96 -18.71 -20.41
N ILE A 360 -18.86 -19.91 -19.85
CA ILE A 360 -18.49 -21.14 -20.56
C ILE A 360 -19.76 -21.82 -21.10
N LYS A 361 -19.78 -22.09 -22.41
CA LYS A 361 -20.90 -22.78 -23.07
C LYS A 361 -20.96 -24.25 -22.61
N GLY A 362 -22.15 -24.69 -22.18
CA GLY A 362 -22.42 -26.07 -21.73
C GLY A 362 -22.37 -26.25 -20.21
N ILE A 363 -21.97 -25.22 -19.46
CA ILE A 363 -21.66 -25.34 -18.02
C ILE A 363 -22.63 -24.51 -17.18
N SER A 364 -23.04 -25.07 -16.04
CA SER A 364 -23.97 -24.41 -15.11
C SER A 364 -23.21 -23.53 -14.11
N GLN A 365 -22.84 -22.33 -14.54
CA GLN A 365 -22.12 -21.38 -13.66
C GLN A 365 -23.08 -20.61 -12.75
N THR A 366 -22.73 -20.50 -11.47
CA THR A 366 -23.47 -19.71 -10.47
C THR A 366 -22.56 -18.67 -9.82
N GLN A 367 -23.15 -17.57 -9.35
CA GLN A 367 -22.39 -16.48 -8.73
C GLN A 367 -22.81 -16.24 -7.28
N VAL A 368 -21.83 -16.07 -6.40
CA VAL A 368 -22.01 -15.66 -5.00
C VAL A 368 -22.83 -14.36 -4.92
N SER A 369 -23.79 -14.30 -4.00
CA SER A 369 -24.71 -13.18 -3.86
C SER A 369 -24.96 -12.85 -2.38
N LYS A 370 -24.15 -11.92 -1.85
CA LYS A 370 -24.18 -11.47 -0.45
C LYS A 370 -25.56 -10.95 -0.04
N ASN A 371 -26.23 -10.19 -0.91
CA ASN A 371 -27.59 -9.67 -0.68
C ASN A 371 -28.69 -10.74 -0.65
N LYS A 372 -28.39 -11.97 -1.07
CA LYS A 372 -29.32 -13.12 -1.08
C LYS A 372 -28.85 -14.27 -0.18
N ASP A 373 -27.83 -14.04 0.65
CA ASP A 373 -27.22 -15.06 1.53
C ASP A 373 -26.73 -16.32 0.77
N TYR A 374 -26.35 -16.15 -0.51
CA TYR A 374 -25.83 -17.23 -1.35
C TYR A 374 -24.28 -17.19 -1.34
N THR A 375 -23.69 -17.83 -0.32
CA THR A 375 -22.23 -17.92 -0.10
C THR A 375 -21.61 -19.12 -0.81
N PHE A 376 -20.28 -19.20 -0.88
CA PHE A 376 -19.55 -20.37 -1.42
C PHE A 376 -20.02 -21.68 -0.78
N ALA A 377 -19.94 -21.81 0.54
CA ALA A 377 -20.41 -23.00 1.26
C ALA A 377 -21.90 -23.33 1.05
N LYS A 378 -22.80 -22.33 1.04
CA LYS A 378 -24.25 -22.56 0.82
C LYS A 378 -24.55 -23.01 -0.60
N GLY A 379 -23.91 -22.39 -1.59
CA GLY A 379 -24.03 -22.77 -2.98
C GLY A 379 -23.39 -24.13 -3.28
N LEU A 380 -22.20 -24.40 -2.76
CA LEU A 380 -21.52 -25.69 -2.90
C LEU A 380 -22.35 -26.85 -2.32
N ARG A 381 -22.96 -26.68 -1.14
CA ARG A 381 -23.92 -27.66 -0.60
C ARG A 381 -25.13 -27.86 -1.50
N ALA A 382 -25.58 -26.84 -2.22
CA ALA A 382 -26.65 -26.99 -3.21
C ALA A 382 -26.17 -27.71 -4.47
N ILE A 383 -24.96 -27.40 -4.96
CA ILE A 383 -24.34 -28.00 -6.14
C ILE A 383 -24.11 -29.52 -5.96
N VAL A 384 -23.63 -29.97 -4.80
CA VAL A 384 -23.49 -31.42 -4.49
C VAL A 384 -24.85 -32.15 -4.52
N ARG A 385 -25.98 -31.44 -4.33
CA ARG A 385 -27.35 -31.98 -4.52
C ARG A 385 -27.93 -31.71 -5.91
N GLN A 386 -27.11 -31.37 -6.89
CA GLN A 386 -27.49 -31.23 -8.29
C GLN A 386 -26.94 -32.36 -9.17
N ASP A 387 -26.45 -33.45 -8.59
CA ASP A 387 -25.92 -34.61 -9.33
C ASP A 387 -24.83 -34.20 -10.36
N PRO A 388 -23.74 -33.49 -9.95
CA PRO A 388 -22.65 -33.12 -10.85
C PRO A 388 -21.53 -34.16 -10.87
N ASP A 389 -20.86 -34.32 -12.00
CA ASP A 389 -19.58 -35.05 -12.06
C ASP A 389 -18.42 -34.16 -11.61
N ILE A 390 -18.46 -32.88 -12.01
CA ILE A 390 -17.36 -31.93 -11.83
C ILE A 390 -17.88 -30.62 -11.20
N ILE A 391 -17.18 -30.18 -10.15
CA ILE A 391 -17.53 -28.97 -9.40
C ILE A 391 -16.36 -27.98 -9.45
N LEU A 392 -16.58 -26.76 -9.96
CA LEU A 392 -15.66 -25.64 -9.74
C LEU A 392 -16.13 -24.80 -8.55
N VAL A 393 -15.24 -24.61 -7.57
CA VAL A 393 -15.38 -23.58 -6.53
C VAL A 393 -14.36 -22.49 -6.85
N GLY A 394 -14.78 -21.24 -7.03
CA GLY A 394 -13.87 -20.16 -7.48
C GLY A 394 -12.64 -20.00 -6.57
N GLU A 395 -12.83 -20.15 -5.27
CA GLU A 395 -11.77 -20.18 -4.26
C GLU A 395 -12.26 -20.85 -2.96
N VAL A 396 -11.34 -21.47 -2.22
CA VAL A 396 -11.56 -21.87 -0.81
C VAL A 396 -10.93 -20.81 0.09
N ARG A 397 -11.74 -20.17 0.94
CA ARG A 397 -11.31 -19.10 1.88
C ARG A 397 -11.52 -19.42 3.35
N ASP A 398 -12.45 -20.32 3.63
CA ASP A 398 -12.98 -20.60 4.96
C ASP A 398 -13.09 -22.11 5.20
N ASP A 399 -13.12 -22.48 6.47
CA ASP A 399 -13.21 -23.85 6.97
C ASP A 399 -14.47 -24.56 6.48
N GLU A 400 -15.61 -23.86 6.48
CA GLU A 400 -16.88 -24.39 6.00
C GLU A 400 -16.80 -24.81 4.52
N THR A 401 -16.28 -23.95 3.64
CA THR A 401 -16.11 -24.27 2.21
C THR A 401 -15.02 -25.33 2.00
N ALA A 402 -13.95 -25.33 2.80
CA ALA A 402 -12.87 -26.32 2.71
C ALA A 402 -13.36 -27.74 3.05
N ASP A 403 -14.08 -27.91 4.17
CA ASP A 403 -14.65 -29.19 4.58
C ASP A 403 -15.64 -29.73 3.53
N ILE A 404 -16.56 -28.90 3.03
CA ILE A 404 -17.51 -29.36 2.01
C ILE A 404 -16.78 -29.76 0.71
N ALA A 405 -15.75 -29.03 0.29
CA ALA A 405 -14.99 -29.34 -0.92
C ALA A 405 -14.21 -30.66 -0.79
N ILE A 406 -13.59 -30.91 0.36
CA ILE A 406 -12.89 -32.17 0.67
C ILE A 406 -13.86 -33.34 0.76
N ASN A 407 -15.02 -33.17 1.42
CA ASN A 407 -16.03 -34.22 1.48
C ASN A 407 -16.66 -34.49 0.10
N ALA A 408 -16.87 -33.48 -0.75
CA ALA A 408 -17.31 -33.68 -2.14
C ALA A 408 -16.29 -34.50 -2.95
N ALA A 409 -15.00 -34.15 -2.84
CA ALA A 409 -13.90 -34.88 -3.47
C ALA A 409 -13.81 -36.35 -3.03
N LEU A 410 -14.08 -36.64 -1.75
CA LEU A 410 -14.13 -38.00 -1.20
C LEU A 410 -15.41 -38.78 -1.55
N THR A 411 -16.50 -38.10 -1.93
CA THR A 411 -17.82 -38.71 -2.22
C THR A 411 -18.11 -38.88 -3.71
N GLY A 412 -17.07 -38.91 -4.55
CA GLY A 412 -17.20 -39.28 -5.97
C GLY A 412 -17.19 -38.13 -6.97
N HIS A 413 -16.95 -36.90 -6.53
CA HIS A 413 -16.91 -35.71 -7.40
C HIS A 413 -15.46 -35.32 -7.75
N LEU A 414 -15.21 -34.86 -8.97
CA LEU A 414 -13.95 -34.16 -9.30
C LEU A 414 -14.12 -32.66 -8.99
N VAL A 415 -13.41 -32.19 -7.97
CA VAL A 415 -13.48 -30.81 -7.50
C VAL A 415 -12.29 -30.01 -8.03
N LEU A 416 -12.55 -28.84 -8.57
CA LEU A 416 -11.56 -27.86 -9.02
C LEU A 416 -11.72 -26.62 -8.13
N SER A 417 -10.63 -26.09 -7.58
CA SER A 417 -10.71 -24.83 -6.82
C SER A 417 -9.39 -24.06 -6.79
N THR A 418 -9.43 -22.83 -6.27
CA THR A 418 -8.23 -22.03 -6.03
C THR A 418 -7.93 -21.81 -4.54
N LEU A 419 -6.65 -21.76 -4.22
CA LEU A 419 -6.11 -21.19 -2.99
C LEU A 419 -5.22 -19.98 -3.34
N HIS A 420 -4.88 -19.17 -2.34
CA HIS A 420 -3.93 -18.06 -2.48
C HIS A 420 -2.68 -18.30 -1.64
N THR A 421 -1.99 -19.42 -1.89
CA THR A 421 -0.67 -19.75 -1.37
C THR A 421 0.43 -19.42 -2.38
N ASN A 422 1.69 -19.29 -1.94
CA ASN A 422 2.80 -18.87 -2.81
C ASN A 422 3.39 -19.97 -3.69
N ASN A 423 3.32 -21.22 -3.24
CA ASN A 423 3.92 -22.41 -3.85
C ASN A 423 2.98 -23.61 -3.61
N ALA A 424 3.32 -24.78 -4.16
CA ALA A 424 2.43 -25.93 -4.13
C ALA A 424 2.36 -26.54 -2.71
N SER A 425 3.50 -26.65 -2.04
CA SER A 425 3.66 -27.23 -0.69
C SER A 425 2.88 -26.51 0.40
N ALA A 426 2.92 -25.17 0.41
CA ALA A 426 2.24 -24.30 1.39
C ALA A 426 0.72 -24.53 1.47
N SER A 427 0.14 -25.12 0.43
CA SER A 427 -1.27 -25.47 0.32
C SER A 427 -1.70 -26.57 1.30
N ILE A 428 -0.78 -27.45 1.71
CA ILE A 428 -1.06 -28.51 2.70
C ILE A 428 -1.25 -27.89 4.11
N PRO A 429 -0.29 -27.13 4.67
CA PRO A 429 -0.53 -26.36 5.90
C PRO A 429 -1.77 -25.47 5.82
N ARG A 430 -2.01 -24.81 4.69
CA ARG A 430 -3.17 -23.91 4.53
C ARG A 430 -4.52 -24.62 4.66
N LEU A 431 -4.65 -25.86 4.18
CA LEU A 431 -5.86 -26.66 4.39
C LEU A 431 -6.02 -27.07 5.86
N ILE A 432 -4.92 -27.42 6.53
CA ILE A 432 -4.90 -27.80 7.96
C ILE A 432 -5.30 -26.60 8.85
N GLU A 433 -4.82 -25.40 8.52
CA GLU A 433 -5.21 -24.13 9.15
C GLU A 433 -6.69 -23.79 8.94
N MET A 434 -7.29 -24.22 7.82
CA MET A 434 -8.73 -24.17 7.56
C MET A 434 -9.49 -25.35 8.21
N GLY A 435 -8.90 -26.04 9.18
CA GLY A 435 -9.56 -27.11 9.94
C GLY A 435 -9.72 -28.44 9.19
N VAL A 436 -9.20 -28.57 7.96
CA VAL A 436 -9.20 -29.85 7.25
C VAL A 436 -8.26 -30.81 7.97
N LYS A 437 -8.81 -31.92 8.47
CA LYS A 437 -8.04 -32.94 9.20
C LYS A 437 -6.93 -33.51 8.29
N PRO A 438 -5.67 -33.60 8.74
CA PRO A 438 -4.57 -34.09 7.92
C PRO A 438 -4.86 -35.44 7.24
N SER A 439 -5.53 -36.37 7.93
CA SER A 439 -5.91 -37.69 7.40
C SER A 439 -6.95 -37.68 6.27
N LEU A 440 -7.54 -36.52 5.94
CA LEU A 440 -8.44 -36.37 4.79
C LEU A 440 -7.72 -35.79 3.57
N ILE A 441 -6.55 -35.17 3.74
CA ILE A 441 -5.83 -34.50 2.64
C ILE A 441 -5.24 -35.52 1.64
N PRO A 442 -4.49 -36.57 2.04
CA PRO A 442 -3.97 -37.57 1.11
C PRO A 442 -5.02 -38.32 0.27
N PRO A 443 -6.15 -38.81 0.83
CA PRO A 443 -7.17 -39.50 0.02
C PRO A 443 -8.06 -38.56 -0.80
N ALA A 444 -8.10 -37.25 -0.49
CA ALA A 444 -8.92 -36.28 -1.22
C ALA A 444 -8.18 -35.53 -2.32
N VAL A 445 -6.90 -35.17 -2.13
CA VAL A 445 -6.17 -34.26 -3.03
C VAL A 445 -5.45 -35.01 -4.15
N ASN A 446 -5.79 -34.67 -5.41
CA ASN A 446 -5.15 -35.21 -6.60
C ASN A 446 -3.88 -34.42 -6.96
N ALA A 447 -3.94 -33.08 -6.93
CA ALA A 447 -2.79 -32.21 -7.19
C ALA A 447 -2.96 -30.79 -6.64
N PHE A 448 -1.86 -30.16 -6.24
CA PHE A 448 -1.72 -28.71 -6.10
C PHE A 448 -0.94 -28.13 -7.29
N ILE A 449 -1.41 -27.03 -7.86
CA ILE A 449 -0.82 -26.37 -9.04
C ILE A 449 -0.46 -24.93 -8.69
N ALA A 450 0.75 -24.68 -8.18
CA ALA A 450 1.23 -23.33 -7.99
C ALA A 450 1.68 -22.72 -9.33
N GLN A 451 1.31 -21.46 -9.56
CA GLN A 451 1.63 -20.78 -10.81
C GLN A 451 1.88 -19.28 -10.68
N ARG A 452 2.69 -18.75 -11.61
CA ARG A 452 2.91 -17.32 -11.90
C ARG A 452 2.87 -17.13 -13.43
N LEU A 453 2.70 -15.89 -13.91
CA LEU A 453 2.78 -15.57 -15.34
C LEU A 453 4.04 -14.75 -15.64
N VAL A 454 4.90 -15.25 -16.53
CA VAL A 454 6.00 -14.47 -17.12
C VAL A 454 5.58 -13.90 -18.48
N ARG A 455 6.05 -12.71 -18.82
CA ARG A 455 5.90 -12.15 -20.17
C ARG A 455 6.71 -12.94 -21.20
N ARG A 456 6.14 -13.17 -22.38
CA ARG A 456 6.85 -13.71 -23.55
C ARG A 456 7.68 -12.60 -24.20
N LEU A 457 8.93 -12.89 -24.53
CA LEU A 457 9.79 -11.98 -25.30
C LEU A 457 9.21 -11.75 -26.71
N CYS A 458 9.26 -10.51 -27.20
CA CYS A 458 8.74 -10.21 -28.53
C CYS A 458 9.55 -10.93 -29.62
N PRO A 459 8.93 -11.80 -30.46
CA PRO A 459 9.64 -12.60 -31.44
C PRO A 459 10.30 -11.79 -32.56
N HIS A 460 9.95 -10.51 -32.70
CA HIS A 460 10.48 -9.60 -33.72
C HIS A 460 11.62 -8.70 -33.23
N CYS A 461 11.88 -8.63 -31.91
CA CYS A 461 12.92 -7.74 -31.38
C CYS A 461 13.66 -8.28 -30.14
N LYS A 462 13.52 -9.56 -29.77
CA LYS A 462 14.38 -10.17 -28.74
C LYS A 462 15.82 -10.22 -29.24
N LYS A 463 16.79 -9.82 -28.39
CA LYS A 463 18.22 -9.86 -28.70
C LYS A 463 18.90 -11.00 -27.97
N GLU A 464 19.61 -11.84 -28.71
CA GLU A 464 20.55 -12.81 -28.15
C GLU A 464 21.78 -12.09 -27.56
N TYR A 465 22.24 -12.54 -26.41
CA TYR A 465 23.48 -12.06 -25.78
C TYR A 465 24.18 -13.20 -25.04
N LYS A 466 25.50 -13.09 -24.89
CA LYS A 466 26.29 -14.02 -24.06
C LYS A 466 26.25 -13.56 -22.60
N PRO A 467 25.72 -14.35 -21.65
CA PRO A 467 25.66 -13.98 -20.24
C PRO A 467 27.03 -13.94 -19.56
N ALA A 468 27.10 -13.26 -18.41
CA ALA A 468 28.26 -13.27 -17.52
C ALA A 468 28.46 -14.66 -16.88
N LYS A 469 29.70 -14.98 -16.49
CA LYS A 469 30.03 -16.30 -15.92
C LYS A 469 29.28 -16.56 -14.62
N GLU A 470 29.15 -15.52 -13.82
CA GLU A 470 28.50 -15.48 -12.52
C GLU A 470 27.00 -15.83 -12.66
N THR A 471 26.33 -15.24 -13.66
CA THR A 471 24.94 -15.54 -14.02
C THR A 471 24.77 -17.01 -14.46
N VAL A 472 25.67 -17.53 -15.30
CA VAL A 472 25.64 -18.93 -15.73
C VAL A 472 25.87 -19.88 -14.54
N ILE A 473 26.72 -19.51 -13.58
CA ILE A 473 26.96 -20.29 -12.35
C ILE A 473 25.71 -20.32 -11.47
N SER A 474 25.09 -19.16 -11.17
CA SER A 474 23.83 -19.09 -10.40
C SER A 474 22.72 -19.92 -11.05
N ILE A 475 22.49 -19.75 -12.36
CA ILE A 475 21.51 -20.54 -13.11
C ILE A 475 21.81 -22.04 -13.02
N LYS A 476 23.07 -22.46 -13.19
CA LYS A 476 23.46 -23.87 -13.07
C LYS A 476 23.27 -24.43 -11.65
N LYS A 477 23.46 -23.63 -10.59
CA LYS A 477 23.14 -24.06 -9.21
C LYS A 477 21.65 -24.39 -9.06
N ILE A 478 20.77 -23.49 -9.50
CA ILE A 478 19.31 -23.63 -9.32
C ILE A 478 18.76 -24.78 -10.17
N LEU A 479 19.26 -24.96 -11.40
CA LEU A 479 18.90 -26.08 -12.26
C LEU A 479 19.44 -27.44 -11.76
N ALA A 480 20.58 -27.47 -11.07
CA ALA A 480 21.14 -28.71 -10.51
C ALA A 480 20.31 -29.32 -9.36
N ILE A 481 19.32 -28.58 -8.84
CA ILE A 481 18.35 -29.06 -7.83
C ILE A 481 17.21 -29.87 -8.49
N ILE A 482 17.04 -29.80 -9.82
CA ILE A 482 15.98 -30.55 -10.54
C ILE A 482 16.27 -32.06 -10.47
N SER A 483 15.37 -32.81 -9.82
CA SER A 483 15.46 -34.28 -9.76
C SER A 483 15.26 -34.92 -11.14
N PRO A 484 16.03 -35.98 -11.51
CA PRO A 484 15.85 -36.71 -12.77
C PRO A 484 14.44 -37.30 -12.97
N LYS A 485 13.68 -37.52 -11.88
CA LYS A 485 12.27 -37.96 -11.93
C LYS A 485 11.37 -36.97 -12.69
N SER A 486 11.75 -35.70 -12.78
CA SER A 486 10.97 -34.63 -13.43
C SER A 486 10.71 -34.81 -14.93
N LYS A 487 11.43 -35.71 -15.61
CA LYS A 487 11.38 -35.92 -17.08
C LYS A 487 11.67 -34.65 -17.90
N ILE A 488 12.58 -33.81 -17.43
CA ILE A 488 13.06 -32.62 -18.13
C ILE A 488 14.54 -32.77 -18.46
N GLU A 489 14.93 -32.43 -19.70
CA GLU A 489 16.33 -32.30 -20.09
C GLU A 489 16.92 -30.99 -19.56
N ILE A 490 17.96 -31.08 -18.73
CA ILE A 490 18.64 -29.92 -18.14
C ILE A 490 19.76 -29.44 -19.09
N PRO A 491 19.78 -28.18 -19.55
CA PRO A 491 20.84 -27.66 -20.41
C PRO A 491 22.23 -27.73 -19.78
N LYS A 492 23.10 -28.59 -20.34
CA LYS A 492 24.50 -28.76 -19.90
C LYS A 492 25.32 -27.47 -20.06
N GLU A 493 24.99 -26.67 -21.07
CA GLU A 493 25.56 -25.34 -21.30
C GLU A 493 24.44 -24.34 -21.65
N ILE A 494 24.69 -23.07 -21.35
CA ILE A 494 23.83 -21.94 -21.68
C ILE A 494 24.73 -20.95 -22.43
N PRO A 495 24.93 -21.15 -23.75
CA PRO A 495 25.90 -20.36 -24.53
C PRO A 495 25.45 -18.91 -24.71
N SER A 496 24.13 -18.68 -24.70
CA SER A 496 23.47 -17.40 -24.83
C SER A 496 22.15 -17.37 -24.05
N LEU A 497 21.64 -16.16 -23.84
CA LEU A 497 20.31 -15.86 -23.31
C LEU A 497 19.68 -14.75 -24.16
N TYR A 498 18.39 -14.49 -23.95
CA TYR A 498 17.66 -13.46 -24.69
C TYR A 498 17.17 -12.34 -23.78
N ARG A 499 17.23 -11.11 -24.30
CA ARG A 499 16.77 -9.88 -23.63
C ARG A 499 15.86 -9.03 -24.53
N PRO A 500 14.98 -8.18 -23.96
CA PRO A 500 14.17 -7.25 -24.74
C PRO A 500 15.03 -6.20 -25.49
N ILE A 501 14.50 -5.68 -26.60
CA ILE A 501 14.92 -4.38 -27.18
C ILE A 501 13.74 -3.39 -27.17
N GLY A 502 12.59 -3.83 -27.69
CA GLY A 502 11.48 -2.95 -28.05
C GLY A 502 11.36 -2.77 -29.58
N CYS A 503 10.12 -2.73 -30.07
CA CYS A 503 9.75 -2.34 -31.42
C CYS A 503 8.27 -1.95 -31.48
N SER A 504 7.81 -1.36 -32.59
CA SER A 504 6.41 -0.96 -32.78
C SER A 504 5.39 -2.10 -32.58
N ARG A 505 5.70 -3.34 -33.01
CA ARG A 505 4.82 -4.51 -32.85
C ARG A 505 4.56 -4.93 -31.40
N CYS A 506 5.36 -4.42 -30.45
CA CYS A 506 5.19 -4.59 -29.02
C CYS A 506 5.16 -3.25 -28.28
N HIS A 507 4.76 -2.15 -28.94
CA HIS A 507 4.65 -0.80 -28.38
C HIS A 507 5.91 -0.35 -27.61
N ASN A 508 7.09 -0.74 -28.13
CA ASN A 508 8.42 -0.52 -27.57
C ASN A 508 8.70 -1.19 -26.19
N LEU A 509 7.82 -2.05 -25.69
CA LEU A 509 7.99 -2.78 -24.42
C LEU A 509 9.01 -3.94 -24.46
N GLY A 510 9.29 -4.50 -25.64
CA GLY A 510 10.20 -5.64 -25.84
C GLY A 510 9.61 -7.03 -25.53
N TYR A 511 8.42 -7.08 -24.94
CA TYR A 511 7.65 -8.28 -24.62
C TYR A 511 6.26 -8.20 -25.26
N LYS A 512 5.57 -9.34 -25.48
CA LYS A 512 4.16 -9.36 -25.88
C LYS A 512 3.46 -10.67 -25.47
N GLY A 513 2.44 -10.56 -24.63
CA GLY A 513 1.69 -11.69 -24.09
C GLY A 513 2.44 -12.41 -22.95
N ARG A 514 1.80 -13.43 -22.39
CA ARG A 514 2.26 -14.16 -21.18
C ARG A 514 2.32 -15.67 -21.39
N VAL A 515 3.05 -16.37 -20.53
CA VAL A 515 3.04 -17.84 -20.41
C VAL A 515 3.11 -18.21 -18.92
N GLY A 516 2.47 -19.31 -18.54
CA GLY A 516 2.55 -19.81 -17.18
C GLY A 516 3.94 -20.38 -16.89
N ILE A 517 4.39 -20.17 -15.65
CA ILE A 517 5.39 -21.01 -15.01
C ILE A 517 4.71 -21.76 -13.87
N PHE A 518 5.02 -23.04 -13.73
CA PHE A 518 4.25 -23.97 -12.94
C PHE A 518 5.12 -24.79 -11.99
N GLU A 519 4.52 -25.15 -10.87
CA GLU A 519 5.03 -26.10 -9.89
C GLU A 519 3.85 -26.99 -9.46
N VAL A 520 4.00 -28.30 -9.65
CA VAL A 520 2.92 -29.27 -9.47
C VAL A 520 3.32 -30.28 -8.41
N LEU A 521 2.56 -30.32 -7.32
CA LEU A 521 2.69 -31.28 -6.23
C LEU A 521 1.54 -32.29 -6.30
N THR A 522 1.87 -33.57 -6.44
CA THR A 522 0.93 -34.69 -6.26
C THR A 522 1.26 -35.43 -4.97
N ILE A 523 0.25 -35.96 -4.28
CA ILE A 523 0.47 -36.78 -3.08
C ILE A 523 1.06 -38.14 -3.50
N ASN A 524 2.12 -38.56 -2.81
CA ASN A 524 2.67 -39.92 -2.82
C ASN A 524 2.84 -40.39 -1.36
N GLU A 525 3.28 -41.64 -1.14
CA GLU A 525 3.43 -42.24 0.20
C GLU A 525 4.31 -41.41 1.15
N GLU A 526 5.33 -40.72 0.64
CA GLU A 526 6.25 -39.88 1.42
C GLU A 526 5.59 -38.55 1.83
N ILE A 527 4.93 -37.88 0.89
CA ILE A 527 4.16 -36.65 1.15
C ILE A 527 2.96 -36.96 2.05
N GLU A 528 2.27 -38.09 1.88
CA GLU A 528 1.20 -38.57 2.75
C GLU A 528 1.70 -38.74 4.20
N LYS A 529 2.84 -39.38 4.39
CA LYS A 529 3.47 -39.49 5.71
C LYS A 529 3.78 -38.11 6.31
N LEU A 530 4.37 -37.20 5.54
CA LEU A 530 4.69 -35.85 5.99
C LEU A 530 3.44 -35.03 6.33
N VAL A 531 2.33 -35.20 5.61
CA VAL A 531 1.03 -34.60 5.93
C VAL A 531 0.51 -35.14 7.27
N MET A 532 0.56 -36.47 7.47
CA MET A 532 0.12 -37.13 8.70
C MET A 532 0.99 -36.78 9.92
N GLU A 533 2.28 -36.54 9.72
CA GLU A 533 3.24 -36.04 10.74
C GLU A 533 3.18 -34.51 10.93
N MET A 534 2.31 -33.80 10.20
CA MET A 534 2.14 -32.34 10.23
C MET A 534 3.45 -31.56 9.98
N ALA A 535 4.26 -32.05 9.03
CA ALA A 535 5.57 -31.51 8.69
C ALA A 535 5.52 -30.08 8.10
N GLY A 536 6.64 -29.37 8.19
CA GLY A 536 6.77 -28.00 7.69
C GLY A 536 6.79 -27.90 6.17
N GLU A 537 6.46 -26.71 5.66
CA GLU A 537 6.45 -26.41 4.21
C GLU A 537 7.77 -26.78 3.51
N THR A 538 8.92 -26.51 4.15
CA THR A 538 10.25 -26.81 3.58
C THR A 538 10.50 -28.32 3.46
N ASP A 539 9.91 -29.14 4.33
CA ASP A 539 10.06 -30.60 4.32
C ASP A 539 9.22 -31.23 3.21
N ILE A 540 7.95 -30.81 3.12
CA ILE A 540 7.04 -31.14 2.03
C ILE A 540 7.66 -30.72 0.69
N THR A 541 8.21 -29.50 0.60
CA THR A 541 8.90 -29.00 -0.60
C THR A 541 10.13 -29.84 -0.95
N ARG A 542 10.92 -30.27 0.03
CA ARG A 542 12.10 -31.11 -0.22
C ARG A 542 11.71 -32.48 -0.76
N ALA A 543 10.80 -33.19 -0.09
CA ALA A 543 10.32 -34.49 -0.55
C ALA A 543 9.66 -34.39 -1.94
N ALA A 544 8.96 -33.28 -2.23
CA ALA A 544 8.39 -33.03 -3.55
C ALA A 544 9.48 -32.87 -4.64
N LEU A 545 10.52 -32.06 -4.39
CA LEU A 545 11.64 -31.89 -5.31
C LEU A 545 12.41 -33.20 -5.54
N GLU A 546 12.69 -33.96 -4.48
CA GLU A 546 13.32 -35.27 -4.56
C GLU A 546 12.46 -36.29 -5.33
N ASN A 547 11.13 -36.10 -5.35
CA ASN A 547 10.17 -36.87 -6.14
C ASN A 547 9.91 -36.36 -7.57
N GLY A 548 10.58 -35.30 -8.02
CA GLY A 548 10.51 -34.83 -9.40
C GLY A 548 9.62 -33.60 -9.62
N MET A 549 9.11 -32.97 -8.55
CA MET A 549 8.58 -31.62 -8.65
C MET A 549 9.67 -30.67 -9.17
N VAL A 550 9.24 -29.65 -9.91
CA VAL A 550 10.08 -28.60 -10.48
C VAL A 550 9.49 -27.29 -10.01
N THR A 551 10.29 -26.39 -9.44
CA THR A 551 9.77 -25.10 -8.97
C THR A 551 9.45 -24.18 -10.13
N MET A 552 8.56 -23.20 -9.88
CA MET A 552 8.25 -22.16 -10.87
C MET A 552 9.51 -21.43 -11.37
N ALA A 553 10.52 -21.23 -10.51
CA ALA A 553 11.78 -20.62 -10.91
C ALA A 553 12.63 -21.54 -11.79
N GLN A 554 12.67 -22.84 -11.53
CA GLN A 554 13.36 -23.81 -12.40
C GLN A 554 12.70 -23.89 -13.78
N ASP A 555 11.37 -23.99 -13.84
CA ASP A 555 10.60 -23.93 -15.09
C ASP A 555 10.78 -22.59 -15.83
N GLY A 556 10.76 -21.46 -15.09
CA GLY A 556 11.05 -20.14 -15.65
C GLY A 556 12.45 -20.02 -16.24
N ILE A 557 13.48 -20.48 -15.53
CA ILE A 557 14.87 -20.51 -16.02
C ILE A 557 14.97 -21.30 -17.33
N LEU A 558 14.31 -22.45 -17.44
CA LEU A 558 14.27 -23.25 -18.66
C LEU A 558 13.60 -22.47 -19.80
N LYS A 559 12.44 -21.85 -19.56
CA LYS A 559 11.76 -20.95 -20.52
C LYS A 559 12.63 -19.74 -20.94
N ALA A 560 13.55 -19.28 -20.09
CA ALA A 560 14.50 -18.21 -20.41
C ALA A 560 15.70 -18.69 -21.24
N ALA A 561 16.20 -19.91 -20.97
CA ALA A 561 17.22 -20.56 -21.79
C ALA A 561 16.70 -20.90 -23.21
N GLU A 562 15.43 -21.30 -23.32
CA GLU A 562 14.69 -21.46 -24.57
C GLU A 562 14.39 -20.12 -25.29
N GLY A 563 14.63 -18.99 -24.62
CA GLY A 563 14.35 -17.66 -25.15
C GLY A 563 12.87 -17.35 -25.35
N ILE A 564 11.98 -18.03 -24.64
CA ILE A 564 10.53 -17.73 -24.59
C ILE A 564 10.32 -16.49 -23.72
N THR A 565 11.05 -16.38 -22.61
CA THR A 565 11.08 -15.21 -21.73
C THR A 565 12.54 -14.77 -21.48
N SER A 566 12.76 -13.75 -20.65
CA SER A 566 14.09 -13.31 -20.20
C SER A 566 14.34 -13.74 -18.76
N MET A 567 15.60 -13.80 -18.35
CA MET A 567 15.94 -14.02 -16.93
C MET A 567 15.41 -12.91 -16.03
N GLU A 568 15.45 -11.65 -16.51
CA GLU A 568 14.89 -10.47 -15.85
C GLU A 568 13.43 -10.70 -15.42
N GLU A 569 12.64 -11.31 -16.30
CA GLU A 569 11.21 -11.53 -16.12
C GLU A 569 10.90 -12.74 -15.23
N VAL A 570 11.73 -13.79 -15.27
CA VAL A 570 11.64 -14.93 -14.34
C VAL A 570 11.86 -14.45 -12.92
N TRP A 571 13.00 -13.81 -12.67
CA TRP A 571 13.38 -13.29 -11.35
C TRP A 571 12.30 -12.35 -10.80
N ARG A 572 11.72 -11.48 -11.63
CA ARG A 572 10.64 -10.55 -11.25
C ARG A 572 9.41 -11.24 -10.65
N VAL A 573 8.97 -12.38 -11.18
CA VAL A 573 7.69 -13.00 -10.77
C VAL A 573 7.83 -14.16 -9.81
N THR A 574 8.96 -14.86 -9.85
CA THR A 574 9.24 -15.92 -8.89
C THR A 574 9.85 -15.37 -7.63
N GLY A 575 10.79 -14.41 -7.73
CA GLY A 575 11.56 -13.74 -6.67
C GLY A 575 12.30 -14.65 -5.68
N GLN A 576 11.95 -15.93 -5.63
CA GLN A 576 12.62 -17.04 -4.98
C GLN A 576 14.03 -17.31 -5.56
N THR A 577 14.67 -16.33 -6.23
CA THR A 577 16.11 -16.34 -6.41
C THR A 577 16.76 -16.55 -5.05
N GLU A 578 16.34 -15.85 -4.00
CA GLU A 578 16.83 -16.11 -2.64
C GLU A 578 15.85 -16.93 -1.80
N PHE A 579 14.96 -17.73 -2.40
CA PHE A 579 14.43 -18.92 -1.72
C PHE A 579 14.95 -20.21 -2.36
N LEU A 580 15.60 -20.17 -3.52
CA LEU A 580 16.33 -21.30 -4.11
C LEU A 580 17.84 -21.12 -3.98
N GLU A 581 18.35 -19.90 -4.06
CA GLU A 581 19.60 -19.50 -3.40
C GLU A 581 19.42 -19.30 -1.88
N GLU A 582 18.23 -19.53 -1.29
CA GLU A 582 18.12 -19.94 0.13
C GLU A 582 17.68 -21.40 0.36
N LEU A 583 17.18 -22.17 -0.61
CA LEU A 583 17.17 -23.63 -0.52
C LEU A 583 18.55 -24.23 -0.89
N TYR A 584 19.48 -23.35 -1.30
CA TYR A 584 20.92 -23.52 -1.44
C TYR A 584 21.71 -22.72 -0.36
N GLU A 585 21.10 -21.70 0.29
CA GLU A 585 21.70 -20.93 1.42
C GLU A 585 20.70 -20.26 2.43
N LYS A 586 19.81 -20.94 3.17
CA LYS A 586 19.06 -20.27 4.29
C LYS A 586 19.74 -20.37 5.65
N LEU A 587 19.92 -19.27 6.43
CA LEU A 587 20.92 -18.15 6.43
C LEU A 587 20.61 -16.59 6.63
N MET A 588 19.68 -15.84 5.97
CA MET A 588 19.83 -14.34 5.73
C MET A 588 18.83 -13.22 6.32
N ALA A 589 18.46 -12.02 5.71
CA ALA A 589 17.99 -10.74 6.44
C ALA A 589 17.32 -9.42 5.70
N GLN A 590 16.91 -8.10 6.11
CA GLN A 590 16.39 -7.29 7.34
C GLN A 590 16.15 -5.63 7.72
N ALA A 591 16.59 -4.35 7.28
CA ALA A 591 16.41 -2.95 8.09
C ALA A 591 16.26 -1.35 7.53
N LEU A 592 15.92 -0.12 8.19
CA LEU A 592 15.32 1.28 7.62
C LEU A 592 15.46 2.98 8.14
N GLY A 593 14.53 3.99 8.68
CA GLY A 593 14.19 5.63 8.77
C GLY A 593 14.46 6.96 9.86
N ARG A 594 13.93 8.27 10.29
CA ARG A 594 12.80 9.47 10.44
C ARG A 594 13.11 11.14 10.70
N ALA A 595 12.22 12.26 11.02
CA ALA A 595 12.49 13.75 11.67
C ALA A 595 11.64 15.29 11.57
N THR A 596 11.59 16.52 12.42
CA THR A 596 10.87 18.02 12.20
C THR A 596 10.69 19.70 12.80
N LEU A 597 10.71 20.58 13.98
CA LEU A 597 10.04 22.11 14.26
C LEU A 597 10.28 23.36 15.44
N VAL A 598 10.76 24.72 15.38
CA VAL A 598 11.16 25.92 16.45
C VAL A 598 12.16 27.27 16.15
N ASP A 599 12.88 28.12 17.05
CA ASP A 599 13.48 29.63 17.00
C ASP A 599 14.93 30.24 17.62
N LYS A 600 15.39 31.62 17.62
CA LYS A 600 16.81 32.32 17.85
C LYS A 600 17.36 33.04 19.16
N ILE A 601 16.79 34.09 19.77
CA ILE A 601 17.51 34.85 20.89
C ILE A 601 17.84 33.94 22.07
N ASN A 602 16.97 32.96 22.31
CA ASN A 602 17.12 31.95 23.34
C ASN A 602 18.20 30.90 22.98
N PHE A 603 18.50 30.72 21.68
CA PHE A 603 19.61 29.88 21.20
C PHE A 603 20.97 30.44 21.62
N GLU A 604 21.22 31.75 21.48
CA GLU A 604 22.51 32.34 21.88
C GLU A 604 22.71 32.35 23.41
N LYS A 605 21.64 32.44 24.21
CA LYS A 605 21.73 32.26 25.68
C LYS A 605 22.21 30.85 26.05
N ALA A 606 21.63 29.83 25.41
CA ALA A 606 22.06 28.44 25.57
C ALA A 606 23.50 28.22 25.06
N LYS A 607 23.83 28.77 23.88
CA LYS A 607 25.16 28.65 23.24
C LYS A 607 26.31 29.30 24.04
N ASN A 608 26.03 30.24 24.94
CA ASN A 608 27.03 30.79 25.86
C ASN A 608 27.16 30.00 27.18
N SER A 609 26.26 29.04 27.47
CA SER A 609 26.21 28.31 28.75
C SER A 609 26.36 26.78 28.62
N PHE A 610 26.04 26.17 27.47
CA PHE A 610 25.94 24.71 27.26
C PHE A 610 27.21 23.88 27.56
N LYS A 611 28.38 24.51 27.76
CA LYS A 611 29.64 23.81 28.06
C LYS A 611 29.90 23.60 29.56
N ASP A 612 29.06 24.15 30.43
CA ASP A 612 29.22 24.10 31.89
C ASP A 612 27.85 24.10 32.57
N PHE A 613 27.48 23.00 33.23
CA PHE A 613 26.18 22.87 33.89
C PHE A 613 25.98 23.91 35.01
N LYS A 614 27.03 24.44 35.65
CA LYS A 614 26.88 25.52 36.64
C LYS A 614 26.41 26.82 35.98
N LYS A 615 26.96 27.14 34.80
CA LYS A 615 26.54 28.31 34.02
C LYS A 615 25.17 28.12 33.37
N PHE A 616 24.81 26.88 33.03
CA PHE A 616 23.45 26.57 32.58
C PHE A 616 22.43 26.72 33.74
N GLN A 617 22.78 26.29 34.96
CA GLN A 617 21.97 26.56 36.16
C GLN A 617 21.79 28.07 36.39
N GLU A 618 22.85 28.87 36.30
CA GLU A 618 22.78 30.35 36.41
C GLU A 618 21.81 30.95 35.36
N VAL A 619 21.93 30.53 34.09
CA VAL A 619 21.06 31.01 33.00
C VAL A 619 19.60 30.58 33.18
N ILE A 620 19.33 29.36 33.65
CA ILE A 620 17.97 28.89 33.94
C ILE A 620 17.38 29.61 35.16
N SER A 621 18.18 29.87 36.19
CA SER A 621 17.75 30.59 37.41
C SER A 621 17.43 32.07 37.14
N ALA A 622 18.05 32.67 36.12
CA ALA A 622 17.81 34.04 35.69
C ALA A 622 16.87 34.16 34.46
N ALA A 623 16.30 33.05 33.98
CA ALA A 623 15.40 33.04 32.84
C ALA A 623 14.01 33.57 33.20
N LYS A 624 13.29 34.11 32.20
CA LYS A 624 11.86 34.41 32.32
C LYS A 624 11.07 33.15 31.97
N THR A 625 10.01 32.85 32.73
CA THR A 625 9.11 31.69 32.60
C THR A 625 8.90 31.20 31.17
N LYS A 626 8.47 32.12 30.29
CA LYS A 626 8.12 31.89 28.87
C LYS A 626 9.29 31.57 27.92
N ASP A 627 10.52 31.63 28.40
CA ASP A 627 11.74 31.38 27.61
C ASP A 627 12.45 30.08 28.05
N LEU A 628 12.07 29.47 29.20
CA LEU A 628 12.74 28.26 29.74
C LEU A 628 12.71 27.09 28.76
N SER A 629 11.54 26.70 28.26
CA SER A 629 11.34 25.61 27.30
C SER A 629 12.28 25.73 26.09
N LYS A 630 12.35 26.92 25.49
CA LYS A 630 13.17 27.21 24.31
C LYS A 630 14.66 27.22 24.60
N ILE A 631 15.08 27.71 25.77
CA ILE A 631 16.47 27.63 26.23
C ILE A 631 16.86 26.16 26.47
N ILE A 632 15.97 25.39 27.09
CA ILE A 632 16.11 23.95 27.33
C ILE A 632 16.23 23.17 25.99
N PHE A 633 15.34 23.42 25.03
CA PHE A 633 15.36 22.79 23.69
C PHE A 633 16.60 23.20 22.87
N SER A 634 17.03 24.47 22.98
CA SER A 634 18.25 24.96 22.34
C SER A 634 19.50 24.29 22.92
N ALA A 635 19.61 24.22 24.25
CA ALA A 635 20.71 23.54 24.92
C ALA A 635 20.74 22.05 24.60
N ALA A 636 19.59 21.37 24.64
CA ALA A 636 19.48 19.97 24.29
C ALA A 636 19.92 19.68 22.84
N THR A 637 19.57 20.55 21.89
CA THR A 637 20.00 20.41 20.49
C THR A 637 21.49 20.75 20.29
N LEU A 638 22.00 21.76 21.01
CA LEU A 638 23.44 22.11 21.02
C LEU A 638 24.32 20.99 21.63
N MET A 639 23.74 20.14 22.47
CA MET A 639 24.44 19.08 23.21
C MET A 639 24.16 17.66 22.67
N ASP A 640 23.51 17.51 21.50
CA ASP A 640 23.16 16.22 20.90
C ASP A 640 22.36 15.27 21.83
N VAL A 641 21.44 15.84 22.63
CA VAL A 641 20.70 15.12 23.69
C VAL A 641 19.63 14.19 23.11
N GLY A 642 19.53 12.97 23.64
CA GLY A 642 18.52 11.99 23.22
C GLY A 642 17.15 12.18 23.87
N ASP A 643 17.10 12.35 25.20
CA ASP A 643 15.86 12.60 25.95
C ASP A 643 16.04 13.80 26.90
N ILE A 644 15.05 14.67 27.01
CA ILE A 644 14.91 15.64 28.10
C ILE A 644 13.87 15.10 29.07
N HIS A 645 14.24 14.98 30.33
CA HIS A 645 13.33 14.73 31.45
C HIS A 645 13.07 16.05 32.18
N ILE A 646 11.82 16.33 32.54
CA ILE A 646 11.45 17.44 33.42
C ILE A 646 10.55 16.86 34.52
N GLU A 647 11.09 16.79 35.73
CA GLU A 647 10.52 16.02 36.83
C GLU A 647 10.30 16.92 38.06
N PRO A 648 9.05 17.13 38.52
CA PRO A 648 8.79 17.89 39.74
C PRO A 648 9.09 17.06 40.99
N GLU A 649 9.69 17.69 41.98
CA GLU A 649 9.95 17.15 43.31
C GLU A 649 9.32 18.06 44.37
N ALA A 650 9.50 17.76 45.67
CA ALA A 650 8.73 18.41 46.74
C ALA A 650 8.89 19.94 46.84
N ASN A 651 10.04 20.48 46.40
CA ASN A 651 10.38 21.91 46.52
C ASN A 651 10.83 22.57 45.19
N ASP A 652 11.37 21.80 44.25
CA ASP A 652 11.89 22.27 42.97
C ASP A 652 11.54 21.33 41.81
N VAL A 653 11.91 21.70 40.58
CA VAL A 653 11.77 20.85 39.39
C VAL A 653 13.12 20.64 38.76
N LYS A 654 13.46 19.39 38.44
CA LYS A 654 14.74 19.02 37.85
C LYS A 654 14.61 18.82 36.35
N VAL A 655 15.38 19.58 35.59
CA VAL A 655 15.64 19.35 34.17
C VAL A 655 16.84 18.43 34.06
N ARG A 656 16.64 17.24 33.48
CA ARG A 656 17.70 16.25 33.30
C ARG A 656 17.84 15.88 31.83
N PHE A 657 19.04 15.94 31.27
CA PHE A 657 19.31 15.56 29.88
C PHE A 657 19.93 14.17 29.82
N ARG A 658 19.37 13.31 28.98
CA ARG A 658 19.97 12.04 28.58
C ARG A 658 21.00 12.29 27.48
N ILE A 659 22.13 12.85 27.89
CA ILE A 659 23.29 13.04 27.03
C ILE A 659 24.04 11.71 27.01
N ASP A 660 24.30 11.17 25.81
CA ASP A 660 25.05 9.91 25.69
C ASP A 660 24.46 8.78 26.59
N GLY A 661 23.14 8.61 26.58
CA GLY A 661 22.42 7.54 27.29
C GLY A 661 22.28 7.70 28.81
N ILE A 662 23.20 8.44 29.45
CA ILE A 662 23.24 8.71 30.90
C ILE A 662 22.36 9.94 31.20
N LEU A 663 21.54 9.86 32.25
CA LEU A 663 20.64 10.94 32.63
C LEU A 663 21.34 11.90 33.62
N HIS A 664 21.78 13.05 33.12
CA HIS A 664 22.44 14.09 33.91
C HIS A 664 21.44 15.17 34.32
N THR A 665 21.33 15.51 35.61
CA THR A 665 20.63 16.74 36.03
C THR A 665 21.44 17.94 35.54
N VAL A 666 20.86 18.75 34.66
CA VAL A 666 21.55 19.89 34.01
C VAL A 666 21.13 21.23 34.59
N ALA A 667 19.92 21.33 35.13
CA ALA A 667 19.44 22.48 35.89
C ALA A 667 18.26 22.10 36.80
N THR A 668 17.99 22.90 37.82
CA THR A 668 16.73 22.90 38.57
C THR A 668 16.11 24.30 38.58
N PHE A 669 14.78 24.39 38.75
CA PHE A 669 14.06 25.67 38.85
C PHE A 669 12.86 25.59 39.82
N PRO A 670 12.33 26.72 40.32
CA PRO A 670 11.27 26.73 41.33
C PRO A 670 9.94 26.09 40.87
N LEU A 671 9.30 25.35 41.79
CA LEU A 671 8.08 24.57 41.50
C LEU A 671 6.89 25.41 40.98
N ASN A 672 6.82 26.70 41.35
CA ASN A 672 5.77 27.62 40.89
C ASN A 672 5.86 27.98 39.39
N GLU A 673 7.03 27.82 38.76
CA GLU A 673 7.21 28.08 37.32
C GLU A 673 6.72 26.91 36.46
N TYR A 674 6.70 25.69 37.02
CA TYR A 674 6.52 24.44 36.29
C TYR A 674 5.19 24.30 35.52
N PRO A 675 4.03 24.71 36.03
CA PRO A 675 2.76 24.62 35.28
C PRO A 675 2.82 25.29 33.90
N ASN A 676 3.63 26.33 33.74
CA ASN A 676 3.79 27.05 32.48
C ASN A 676 4.60 26.24 31.46
N VAL A 677 5.72 25.64 31.90
CA VAL A 677 6.59 24.79 31.06
C VAL A 677 5.83 23.52 30.62
N LEU A 678 5.13 22.89 31.56
CA LEU A 678 4.26 21.73 31.32
C LEU A 678 3.12 22.06 30.34
N GLY A 679 2.48 23.23 30.50
CA GLY A 679 1.39 23.69 29.64
C GLY A 679 1.81 23.94 28.18
N GLU A 680 3.00 24.52 27.95
CA GLU A 680 3.56 24.73 26.61
C GLU A 680 3.90 23.40 25.92
N ILE A 681 4.47 22.45 26.66
CA ILE A 681 4.83 21.12 26.13
C ILE A 681 3.59 20.30 25.75
N LYS A 682 2.54 20.32 26.58
CA LYS A 682 1.24 19.72 26.22
C LYS A 682 0.70 20.32 24.92
N LEU A 683 0.66 21.65 24.82
CA LEU A 683 0.17 22.35 23.63
C LEU A 683 0.95 21.97 22.36
N LEU A 684 2.29 21.93 22.43
CA LEU A 684 3.14 21.55 21.31
C LEU A 684 2.89 20.12 20.83
N SER A 685 2.64 19.19 21.76
CA SER A 685 2.29 17.79 21.48
C SER A 685 0.81 17.56 21.11
N GLY A 686 0.03 18.61 20.83
CA GLY A 686 -1.39 18.47 20.49
C GLY A 686 -2.30 18.09 21.65
N VAL A 687 -1.78 18.13 22.88
CA VAL A 687 -2.47 17.78 24.13
C VAL A 687 -3.07 19.04 24.76
N LYS A 688 -4.28 18.93 25.32
CA LYS A 688 -4.93 20.05 26.03
C LYS A 688 -4.15 20.38 27.30
N SER A 689 -3.65 21.62 27.41
CA SER A 689 -2.81 22.06 28.54
C SER A 689 -3.45 21.93 29.92
N GLY A 690 -4.78 22.06 30.02
CA GLY A 690 -5.55 21.91 31.25
C GLY A 690 -6.02 20.50 31.60
N ALA A 691 -5.80 19.50 30.74
CA ALA A 691 -6.21 18.12 30.99
C ALA A 691 -5.20 17.41 31.91
N ARG A 692 -5.68 16.73 32.96
CA ARG A 692 -4.89 15.87 33.86
C ARG A 692 -5.41 14.43 33.73
N GLU A 693 -5.03 13.77 32.65
CA GLU A 693 -5.56 12.46 32.24
C GLU A 693 -4.41 11.46 32.05
N GLY A 694 -4.27 10.51 32.98
CA GLY A 694 -3.52 9.25 32.82
C GLY A 694 -2.08 9.36 32.29
N VAL A 695 -1.85 8.69 31.16
CA VAL A 695 -0.58 8.59 30.42
C VAL A 695 -0.81 9.16 29.02
N ILE A 696 0.04 10.06 28.57
CA ILE A 696 -0.16 10.83 27.34
C ILE A 696 1.09 10.74 26.45
N ASP A 697 0.99 10.02 25.34
CA ASP A 697 2.05 9.85 24.35
C ASP A 697 1.72 10.59 23.04
N SER A 698 2.68 11.31 22.45
CA SER A 698 2.48 12.09 21.22
C SER A 698 3.82 12.48 20.56
N ARG A 699 3.81 13.27 19.47
CA ARG A 699 5.03 13.80 18.82
C ARG A 699 4.87 15.28 18.46
N PHE A 700 5.84 16.11 18.88
CA PHE A 700 6.14 17.42 18.27
C PHE A 700 7.60 17.44 17.83
N SER A 701 8.27 18.59 17.76
CA SER A 701 9.57 18.74 17.07
C SER A 701 10.31 20.08 17.48
N ILE A 702 11.57 20.35 17.05
CA ILE A 702 12.41 21.58 17.19
C ILE A 702 13.11 21.99 15.84
N LYS A 703 12.94 23.20 15.30
CA LYS A 703 13.52 23.87 14.09
C LYS A 703 14.28 25.05 14.68
N PHE A 704 15.01 25.75 13.84
CA PHE A 704 15.81 26.88 14.25
C PHE A 704 15.60 27.98 13.22
N ASP A 705 15.28 29.17 13.74
CA ASP A 705 15.07 30.42 13.02
C ASP A 705 16.18 30.61 11.97
N ASP A 706 15.82 31.02 10.76
CA ASP A 706 16.72 31.01 9.61
C ASP A 706 17.95 31.91 9.78
N ASP A 707 17.83 32.91 10.66
CA ASP A 707 18.89 33.81 11.11
C ASP A 707 19.95 33.13 12.00
N ILE A 708 19.76 31.90 12.46
CA ILE A 708 20.73 31.12 13.25
C ILE A 708 21.72 30.44 12.33
N GLN A 709 22.95 30.95 12.30
CA GLN A 709 24.07 30.32 11.59
C GLN A 709 24.82 29.34 12.50
N ASN A 710 25.42 28.31 11.91
CA ASN A 710 26.18 27.24 12.59
C ASN A 710 25.36 26.37 13.56
N ILE A 711 24.12 26.05 13.21
CA ILE A 711 23.41 24.89 13.77
C ILE A 711 23.38 23.76 12.73
N LYS A 712 23.49 22.50 13.18
CA LYS A 712 23.47 21.32 12.29
C LYS A 712 22.18 21.20 11.48
N GLU A 713 21.07 21.63 12.09
CA GLU A 713 19.73 21.27 11.63
C GLU A 713 18.78 22.43 11.84
N LYS A 714 17.96 22.69 10.83
CA LYS A 714 16.78 23.53 10.97
C LYS A 714 15.54 22.70 11.30
N SER A 715 15.61 21.44 11.79
CA SER A 715 14.43 20.58 12.09
C SER A 715 14.78 19.24 12.77
N VAL A 716 14.24 18.98 13.95
CA VAL A 716 14.48 17.88 14.90
C VAL A 716 13.08 17.41 15.34
N ASP A 717 12.69 16.13 15.40
CA ASP A 717 11.43 15.72 16.07
C ASP A 717 11.61 15.65 17.59
N ILE A 718 10.49 15.56 18.31
CA ILE A 718 10.37 15.16 19.70
C ILE A 718 9.23 14.12 19.79
N ARG A 719 9.47 12.94 20.38
CA ARG A 719 8.36 12.14 20.95
C ARG A 719 8.15 12.54 22.41
N VAL A 720 6.92 12.82 22.79
CA VAL A 720 6.51 13.26 24.12
C VAL A 720 5.83 12.13 24.86
N SER A 721 6.15 11.97 26.14
CA SER A 721 5.37 11.18 27.09
C SER A 721 5.17 12.01 28.36
N ILE A 722 3.94 12.05 28.88
CA ILE A 722 3.58 12.75 30.13
C ILE A 722 2.77 11.78 31.00
N ILE A 723 3.13 11.67 32.28
CA ILE A 723 2.47 10.77 33.25
C ILE A 723 2.29 11.48 34.60
N LEU A 724 1.26 11.11 35.38
CA LEU A 724 1.13 11.61 36.76
C LEU A 724 2.21 10.99 37.67
N GLY A 725 2.90 11.84 38.44
CA GLY A 725 3.86 11.48 39.48
C GLY A 725 3.53 12.11 40.85
N GLY A 726 4.24 11.70 41.90
CA GLY A 726 3.89 12.01 43.29
C GLY A 726 3.91 13.50 43.70
N HIS A 727 4.61 14.35 42.94
CA HIS A 727 4.66 15.81 43.15
C HIS A 727 4.09 16.62 41.98
N GLY A 728 3.45 15.95 41.01
CA GLY A 728 2.92 16.56 39.79
C GLY A 728 3.12 15.68 38.57
N GLU A 729 2.60 16.11 37.43
CA GLU A 729 2.82 15.44 36.15
C GLU A 729 4.31 15.56 35.75
N THR A 730 4.93 14.47 35.31
CA THR A 730 6.32 14.43 34.85
C THR A 730 6.38 14.24 33.33
N VAL A 731 7.40 14.81 32.70
CA VAL A 731 7.50 14.96 31.24
C VAL A 731 8.80 14.37 30.71
N VAL A 732 8.71 13.57 29.64
CA VAL A 732 9.85 13.08 28.87
C VAL A 732 9.71 13.49 27.40
N LEU A 733 10.78 14.08 26.83
CA LEU A 733 10.86 14.58 25.47
C LEU A 733 12.05 13.95 24.74
N ARG A 734 11.78 12.95 23.90
CA ARG A 734 12.79 12.25 23.09
C ARG A 734 13.09 13.01 21.81
N LEU A 735 14.21 13.73 21.77
CA LEU A 735 14.68 14.43 20.58
C LEU A 735 15.12 13.43 19.50
N LEU A 736 14.76 13.74 18.27
CA LEU A 736 14.87 12.88 17.08
C LEU A 736 15.41 13.76 15.96
N SER A 737 16.71 14.03 15.94
CA SER A 737 17.27 15.06 15.07
C SER A 737 17.31 14.62 13.59
N LYS A 738 16.95 15.50 12.64
CA LYS A 738 17.26 15.30 11.20
C LYS A 738 18.73 15.63 10.96
N ALA A 739 19.65 14.97 11.66
CA ALA A 739 21.10 15.06 11.47
C ALA A 739 21.49 14.41 10.13
N THR A 740 20.97 14.99 9.05
CA THR A 740 20.73 14.42 7.72
C THR A 740 20.72 12.89 7.76
N VAL A 741 19.72 12.31 8.45
CA VAL A 741 19.68 10.86 8.71
C VAL A 741 19.86 10.13 7.40
N GLU A 742 21.04 9.56 7.19
CA GLU A 742 21.42 9.02 5.91
C GLU A 742 20.66 7.71 5.73
N LEU A 743 19.57 7.79 4.95
CA LEU A 743 18.73 6.65 4.53
C LEU A 743 19.48 5.85 3.47
N ASP A 744 20.58 5.27 3.95
CA ASP A 744 21.60 4.50 3.31
C ASP A 744 21.98 3.41 4.33
N MET A 745 21.59 2.19 4.00
CA MET A 745 21.73 1.04 4.89
C MET A 745 23.16 0.78 5.33
N SER A 746 24.15 1.16 4.52
CA SER A 746 25.57 1.02 4.84
C SER A 746 26.01 1.90 6.02
N LYS A 747 25.24 2.94 6.35
CA LYS A 747 25.59 3.96 7.35
C LYS A 747 24.86 3.83 8.69
N LEU A 748 23.84 2.97 8.77
CA LEU A 748 23.13 2.67 10.03
C LEU A 748 24.00 1.91 11.05
N GLY A 749 25.13 1.34 10.61
CA GLY A 749 26.10 0.67 11.48
C GLY A 749 25.86 -0.83 11.69
N PHE A 750 24.90 -1.44 10.99
CA PHE A 750 24.83 -2.90 10.87
C PHE A 750 26.16 -3.45 10.35
N ARG A 751 26.70 -4.47 11.03
CA ARG A 751 27.89 -5.19 10.56
C ARG A 751 27.63 -5.81 9.18
N LYS A 752 28.63 -5.81 8.29
CA LYS A 752 28.51 -6.35 6.92
C LYS A 752 27.86 -7.75 6.88
N GLN A 753 28.28 -8.66 7.75
CA GLN A 753 27.70 -10.02 7.86
C GLN A 753 26.19 -10.04 8.13
N ASN A 754 25.65 -9.02 8.81
CA ASN A 754 24.22 -8.84 9.02
C ASN A 754 23.58 -7.96 7.93
N LEU A 755 24.35 -7.10 7.24
CA LEU A 755 23.89 -6.21 6.17
C LEU A 755 23.80 -6.86 4.77
N ASP A 756 24.73 -7.72 4.38
CA ASP A 756 24.67 -8.43 3.08
C ASP A 756 23.45 -9.33 3.07
N LYS A 757 23.39 -10.13 4.13
CA LYS A 757 22.21 -10.60 4.80
C LYS A 757 21.03 -9.64 4.57
N ILE A 758 21.02 -8.42 5.12
CA ILE A 758 19.85 -7.51 5.12
C ILE A 758 19.21 -7.30 3.75
N LEU A 759 20.02 -7.35 2.71
CA LEU A 759 19.59 -7.09 1.35
C LEU A 759 19.02 -8.36 0.67
N LYS A 760 19.21 -9.54 1.27
CA LYS A 760 18.85 -10.84 0.70
C LYS A 760 17.43 -11.34 1.02
N GLU A 761 16.80 -10.95 2.12
CA GLU A 761 15.38 -11.32 2.37
C GLU A 761 14.40 -10.33 1.75
N ILE A 762 14.89 -9.22 1.22
CA ILE A 762 14.09 -8.10 0.70
C ILE A 762 14.02 -8.12 -0.83
N GLU A 763 14.95 -8.83 -1.50
CA GLU A 763 14.89 -9.10 -2.94
C GLU A 763 13.95 -10.29 -3.25
N LYS A 764 13.61 -11.10 -2.23
CA LYS A 764 12.42 -11.96 -2.22
C LYS A 764 11.13 -11.18 -2.52
N PRO A 765 10.14 -11.78 -3.23
CA PRO A 765 8.98 -11.06 -3.71
C PRO A 765 7.84 -11.04 -2.68
N ASN A 766 7.93 -11.91 -1.68
CA ASN A 766 6.90 -12.13 -0.68
C ASN A 766 7.54 -12.51 0.67
N GLY A 767 6.69 -12.51 1.69
CA GLY A 767 7.07 -12.84 3.05
C GLY A 767 7.08 -11.61 3.96
N ILE A 768 7.09 -11.83 5.27
CA ILE A 768 7.17 -10.77 6.28
C ILE A 768 8.62 -10.57 6.71
N ILE A 769 9.05 -9.31 6.80
CA ILE A 769 10.24 -8.91 7.57
C ILE A 769 9.76 -8.06 8.74
N LEU A 770 10.03 -8.55 9.95
CA LEU A 770 9.60 -7.91 11.19
C LEU A 770 10.80 -7.36 11.94
N ASN A 771 10.89 -6.04 12.00
CA ASN A 771 11.90 -5.38 12.82
C ASN A 771 11.44 -5.11 14.25
N THR A 772 12.35 -5.33 15.18
CA THR A 772 12.07 -5.53 16.59
C THR A 772 13.09 -4.79 17.47
N GLY A 773 12.94 -4.90 18.78
CA GLY A 773 13.64 -4.07 19.75
C GLY A 773 12.74 -3.00 20.42
N PRO A 774 13.22 -2.38 21.50
CA PRO A 774 12.48 -1.43 22.32
C PRO A 774 12.23 -0.07 21.64
N THR A 775 11.37 0.76 22.24
CA THR A 775 11.06 2.10 21.74
C THR A 775 12.32 2.97 21.66
N GLY A 776 12.68 3.40 20.45
CA GLY A 776 13.87 4.22 20.21
C GLY A 776 15.16 3.44 19.89
N SER A 777 15.09 2.12 19.68
CA SER A 777 16.21 1.31 19.16
C SER A 777 16.66 1.66 17.73
N GLY A 778 16.11 2.72 17.15
CA GLY A 778 16.08 2.91 15.70
C GLY A 778 15.02 2.04 15.02
N LYS A 779 13.99 1.54 15.72
CA LYS A 779 12.93 0.72 15.12
C LYS A 779 12.20 1.34 13.91
N THR A 780 11.83 2.62 13.95
CA THR A 780 11.34 3.36 12.76
C THR A 780 12.50 3.92 11.93
N THR A 781 13.69 4.05 12.51
CA THR A 781 14.96 3.96 11.74
C THR A 781 15.17 2.54 11.17
N THR A 782 14.10 1.75 11.24
CA THR A 782 13.78 0.51 10.57
C THR A 782 12.28 0.39 10.16
N LEU A 783 11.70 1.52 9.72
CA LEU A 783 10.77 1.63 8.56
C LEU A 783 11.36 2.64 7.56
N TYR A 784 11.09 2.65 6.24
CA TYR A 784 11.63 3.59 5.20
C TYR A 784 12.99 3.40 4.45
N ALA A 785 14.21 3.33 5.01
CA ALA A 785 15.41 3.20 4.14
C ALA A 785 15.47 1.97 3.21
N LEU A 786 14.85 0.82 3.50
CA LEU A 786 14.61 -0.20 2.44
C LEU A 786 13.46 0.16 1.52
N LEU A 787 12.42 0.85 1.98
CA LEU A 787 11.40 1.34 1.05
C LEU A 787 12.07 2.20 -0.04
N LYS A 788 13.11 2.97 0.30
CA LYS A 788 13.95 3.69 -0.65
C LYS A 788 14.80 2.80 -1.58
N ILE A 789 15.26 1.63 -1.13
CA ILE A 789 15.98 0.63 -1.97
C ILE A 789 15.00 -0.12 -2.90
N LEU A 790 13.78 -0.37 -2.42
CA LEU A 790 12.72 -1.12 -3.09
C LEU A 790 11.88 -0.24 -4.03
N ASN A 791 11.94 1.09 -3.90
CA ASN A 791 11.19 2.08 -4.69
C ASN A 791 11.70 2.18 -6.13
N LYS A 792 11.36 1.18 -6.95
CA LYS A 792 11.66 1.11 -8.38
C LYS A 792 10.39 1.48 -9.19
N PRO A 793 10.48 2.15 -10.35
CA PRO A 793 9.31 2.62 -11.11
C PRO A 793 8.23 1.56 -11.42
N GLU A 794 8.67 0.32 -11.60
CA GLU A 794 7.87 -0.87 -11.90
C GLU A 794 7.18 -1.52 -10.69
N VAL A 795 7.50 -1.10 -9.45
CA VAL A 795 6.99 -1.66 -8.19
C VAL A 795 5.95 -0.72 -7.56
N LYS A 796 4.75 -1.21 -7.25
CA LYS A 796 3.74 -0.47 -6.48
C LYS A 796 3.88 -0.77 -4.99
N ILE A 797 4.59 0.10 -4.29
CA ILE A 797 4.66 0.10 -2.82
C ILE A 797 3.47 0.87 -2.24
N ILE A 798 2.80 0.30 -1.23
CA ILE A 798 1.82 1.03 -0.41
C ILE A 798 2.14 0.90 1.09
N THR A 799 2.12 2.01 1.82
CA THR A 799 2.37 2.03 3.28
C THR A 799 1.12 2.45 4.07
N VAL A 800 0.77 1.73 5.12
CA VAL A 800 -0.19 2.12 6.16
C VAL A 800 0.54 2.36 7.50
N GLY A 801 0.28 3.49 8.16
CA GLY A 801 0.98 3.84 9.40
C GLY A 801 0.22 4.78 10.33
N ASP A 802 0.60 4.75 11.61
CA ASP A 802 0.01 5.50 12.71
C ASP A 802 1.07 6.40 13.42
N PRO A 803 1.22 7.67 13.00
CA PRO A 803 0.91 8.20 11.67
C PRO A 803 2.04 7.84 10.68
N ILE A 804 1.94 8.31 9.42
CA ILE A 804 3.01 8.16 8.42
C ILE A 804 4.35 8.70 8.96
N GLU A 805 5.42 7.90 8.85
CA GLU A 805 6.71 8.10 9.51
C GLU A 805 7.88 8.49 8.57
N TYR A 806 7.57 8.80 7.31
CA TYR A 806 8.32 9.69 6.40
C TYR A 806 7.46 9.84 5.13
N GLN A 807 7.70 10.89 4.35
CA GLN A 807 7.18 10.97 2.99
C GLN A 807 8.26 10.52 1.99
N ILE A 808 7.94 9.56 1.12
CA ILE A 808 8.80 9.10 0.02
C ILE A 808 8.06 9.33 -1.31
N GLU A 809 8.73 10.00 -2.24
CA GLU A 809 8.23 10.23 -3.60
C GLU A 809 8.10 8.90 -4.38
N GLY A 810 6.99 8.73 -5.10
CA GLY A 810 6.69 7.50 -5.85
C GLY A 810 5.95 6.40 -5.07
N ILE A 811 5.92 6.47 -3.73
CA ILE A 811 5.23 5.50 -2.87
C ILE A 811 3.84 6.03 -2.50
N LEU A 812 2.80 5.17 -2.53
CA LEU A 812 1.49 5.52 -2.00
C LEU A 812 1.48 5.35 -0.48
N GLN A 813 1.06 6.37 0.26
CA GLN A 813 1.14 6.36 1.72
C GLN A 813 -0.18 6.81 2.33
N THR A 814 -0.79 5.95 3.14
CA THR A 814 -2.04 6.18 3.85
C THR A 814 -1.84 6.06 5.36
N ALA A 815 -2.78 6.61 6.13
CA ALA A 815 -2.84 6.51 7.58
C ALA A 815 -4.18 5.92 8.01
N VAL A 816 -4.22 5.28 9.18
CA VAL A 816 -5.45 4.78 9.78
C VAL A 816 -6.23 5.94 10.44
N THR A 817 -7.56 5.83 10.46
CA THR A 817 -8.45 6.74 11.20
C THR A 817 -9.47 5.93 12.01
N GLU A 818 -9.02 5.41 13.16
CA GLU A 818 -9.83 4.57 14.06
C GLU A 818 -11.18 5.21 14.43
N LYS A 819 -11.23 6.55 14.54
CA LYS A 819 -12.44 7.32 14.87
C LYS A 819 -13.51 7.33 13.77
N GLU A 820 -13.15 6.89 12.57
CA GLU A 820 -14.01 6.87 11.38
C GLU A 820 -14.27 5.41 10.91
N GLY A 821 -13.80 4.41 11.68
CA GLY A 821 -13.92 3.00 11.33
C GLY A 821 -12.90 2.50 10.31
N TYR A 822 -11.79 3.23 10.09
CA TYR A 822 -10.72 2.83 9.18
C TYR A 822 -9.49 2.33 9.96
N SER A 823 -9.56 1.07 10.39
CA SER A 823 -8.53 0.36 11.18
C SER A 823 -7.34 -0.09 10.32
N PHE A 824 -6.30 -0.67 10.95
CA PHE A 824 -5.18 -1.29 10.22
C PHE A 824 -5.61 -2.49 9.36
N SER A 825 -6.52 -3.33 9.85
CA SER A 825 -7.03 -4.50 9.13
C SER A 825 -7.93 -4.11 7.95
N ASP A 826 -8.80 -3.12 8.14
CA ASP A 826 -9.68 -2.60 7.09
C ASP A 826 -8.91 -1.84 6.01
N ALA A 827 -7.90 -1.06 6.42
CA ALA A 827 -6.93 -0.47 5.50
C ALA A 827 -6.23 -1.56 4.69
N LEU A 828 -5.67 -2.60 5.33
CA LEU A 828 -5.00 -3.69 4.61
C LEU A 828 -5.92 -4.41 3.61
N ARG A 829 -7.18 -4.70 3.99
CA ARG A 829 -8.20 -5.28 3.10
C ARG A 829 -8.49 -4.41 1.87
N ALA A 830 -8.51 -3.08 2.04
CA ALA A 830 -8.67 -2.14 0.93
C ALA A 830 -7.40 -2.01 0.09
N LEU A 831 -6.22 -1.99 0.72
CA LEU A 831 -4.93 -1.89 0.03
C LEU A 831 -4.60 -3.13 -0.81
N LEU A 832 -5.01 -4.33 -0.40
CA LEU A 832 -4.87 -5.53 -1.24
C LEU A 832 -5.66 -5.43 -2.56
N ARG A 833 -6.82 -4.74 -2.57
CA ARG A 833 -7.59 -4.48 -3.80
C ARG A 833 -6.91 -3.49 -4.76
N GLN A 834 -5.91 -2.73 -4.30
CA GLN A 834 -5.13 -1.79 -5.13
C GLN A 834 -4.03 -2.44 -5.97
N ASN A 835 -3.87 -3.78 -5.89
CA ASN A 835 -2.82 -4.57 -6.57
C ASN A 835 -1.39 -4.03 -6.28
N PRO A 836 -0.98 -4.00 -5.00
CA PRO A 836 0.39 -3.65 -4.60
C PRO A 836 1.35 -4.81 -4.89
N ASP A 837 2.64 -4.50 -4.95
CA ASP A 837 3.72 -5.50 -4.95
C ASP A 837 4.36 -5.61 -3.55
N ILE A 838 4.42 -4.48 -2.82
CA ILE A 838 5.01 -4.38 -1.48
C ILE A 838 4.07 -3.61 -0.55
N LEU A 839 3.84 -4.15 0.64
CA LEU A 839 3.08 -3.53 1.73
C LEU A 839 4.01 -3.18 2.89
N MET A 840 3.79 -2.01 3.47
CA MET A 840 4.42 -1.64 4.74
C MET A 840 3.35 -1.29 5.78
N ILE A 841 3.45 -1.91 6.96
CA ILE A 841 2.59 -1.66 8.12
C ILE A 841 3.46 -1.04 9.20
N GLY A 842 3.05 0.09 9.79
CA GLY A 842 3.85 0.77 10.81
C GLY A 842 4.25 -0.12 12.00
N GLU A 843 3.28 -0.86 12.55
CA GLU A 843 3.48 -1.73 13.70
C GLU A 843 2.39 -2.81 13.74
N ILE A 844 2.73 -4.06 14.08
CA ILE A 844 1.76 -5.10 14.39
C ILE A 844 1.51 -5.11 15.90
N ARG A 845 0.31 -4.66 16.32
CA ARG A 845 -0.09 -4.57 17.74
C ARG A 845 -1.04 -5.67 18.17
N ASP A 846 -1.94 -6.08 17.27
CA ASP A 846 -3.11 -6.94 17.49
C ASP A 846 -3.14 -8.17 16.56
N GLU A 847 -4.06 -9.10 16.85
CA GLU A 847 -4.25 -10.37 16.14
C GLU A 847 -4.80 -10.21 14.71
N GLU A 848 -5.69 -9.25 14.46
CA GLU A 848 -6.33 -9.10 13.15
C GLU A 848 -5.34 -8.50 12.13
N THR A 849 -4.56 -7.50 12.55
CA THR A 849 -3.43 -6.96 11.79
C THR A 849 -2.36 -8.03 11.56
N ALA A 850 -2.04 -8.86 12.57
CA ALA A 850 -1.07 -9.94 12.45
C ALA A 850 -1.50 -10.98 11.40
N LYS A 851 -2.72 -11.51 11.52
CA LYS A 851 -3.30 -12.46 10.55
C LYS A 851 -3.43 -11.86 9.16
N THR A 852 -3.81 -10.59 9.04
CA THR A 852 -3.92 -9.93 7.72
C THR A 852 -2.55 -9.70 7.07
N ALA A 853 -1.51 -9.38 7.84
CA ALA A 853 -0.12 -9.28 7.37
C ALA A 853 0.42 -10.63 6.86
N VAL A 854 0.13 -11.72 7.59
CA VAL A 854 0.45 -13.10 7.22
C VAL A 854 -0.25 -13.51 5.94
N GLN A 855 -1.56 -13.30 5.83
CA GLN A 855 -2.29 -13.63 4.59
C GLN A 855 -1.82 -12.77 3.40
N ALA A 856 -1.43 -11.50 3.60
CA ALA A 856 -0.78 -10.69 2.56
C ALA A 856 0.57 -11.29 2.10
N ALA A 857 1.39 -11.79 3.03
CA ALA A 857 2.62 -12.49 2.70
C ALA A 857 2.38 -13.82 1.95
N LEU A 858 1.44 -14.65 2.40
CA LEU A 858 1.09 -15.94 1.78
C LEU A 858 0.41 -15.80 0.40
N THR A 859 -0.29 -14.69 0.17
CA THR A 859 -0.88 -14.34 -1.14
C THR A 859 0.12 -13.71 -2.12
N GLY A 860 1.38 -13.49 -1.70
CA GLY A 860 2.49 -13.15 -2.59
C GLY A 860 2.99 -11.71 -2.58
N HIS A 861 2.78 -10.98 -1.49
CA HIS A 861 3.28 -9.61 -1.29
C HIS A 861 4.47 -9.61 -0.31
N LEU A 862 5.46 -8.74 -0.51
CA LEU A 862 6.48 -8.48 0.51
C LEU A 862 5.89 -7.55 1.58
N VAL A 863 5.91 -7.97 2.85
CA VAL A 863 5.30 -7.25 3.97
C VAL A 863 6.39 -6.79 4.94
N LEU A 864 6.48 -5.47 5.14
CA LEU A 864 7.50 -4.85 5.98
C LEU A 864 6.81 -4.24 7.20
N SER A 865 7.19 -4.64 8.42
CA SER A 865 6.58 -4.07 9.63
C SER A 865 7.49 -4.11 10.86
N THR A 866 6.98 -3.61 11.98
CA THR A 866 7.67 -3.67 13.27
C THR A 866 6.84 -4.30 14.38
N ILE A 867 7.52 -4.85 15.37
CA ILE A 867 6.92 -5.45 16.57
C ILE A 867 7.80 -5.18 17.80
N HIS A 868 7.25 -5.36 19.01
CA HIS A 868 7.97 -5.09 20.27
C HIS A 868 8.43 -6.38 20.95
N THR A 869 9.71 -6.71 20.76
CA THR A 869 10.45 -7.76 21.50
C THR A 869 11.84 -7.27 21.91
N ASN A 870 12.52 -8.01 22.79
CA ASN A 870 13.86 -7.65 23.29
C ASN A 870 15.01 -8.26 22.49
N ASN A 871 14.76 -9.38 21.82
CA ASN A 871 15.69 -10.16 21.00
C ASN A 871 14.95 -10.69 19.77
N ALA A 872 15.68 -11.21 18.78
CA ALA A 872 15.08 -11.59 17.50
C ALA A 872 14.27 -12.89 17.62
N ALA A 873 14.80 -13.90 18.32
CA ALA A 873 14.13 -15.19 18.53
C ALA A 873 12.77 -15.09 19.26
N GLY A 874 12.66 -14.22 20.29
CA GLY A 874 11.41 -14.03 21.06
C GLY A 874 10.25 -13.44 20.24
N SER A 875 10.54 -13.01 19.01
CA SER A 875 9.54 -12.51 18.05
C SER A 875 8.65 -13.61 17.50
N VAL A 876 9.14 -14.86 17.45
CA VAL A 876 8.32 -16.06 17.18
C VAL A 876 7.22 -16.16 18.23
N GLN A 877 7.59 -16.22 19.52
CA GLN A 877 6.62 -16.31 20.61
C GLN A 877 5.67 -15.10 20.65
N ARG A 878 6.14 -13.90 20.28
CA ARG A 878 5.26 -12.72 20.20
C ARG A 878 4.24 -12.81 19.05
N MET A 879 4.57 -13.45 17.93
CA MET A 879 3.60 -13.74 16.85
C MET A 879 2.59 -14.82 17.26
N ILE A 880 3.04 -15.88 17.95
CA ILE A 880 2.14 -16.90 18.54
C ILE A 880 1.16 -16.25 19.53
N ASN A 881 1.67 -15.35 20.39
CA ASN A 881 0.85 -14.59 21.34
C ASN A 881 -0.06 -13.52 20.67
N LEU A 882 0.00 -13.37 19.35
CA LEU A 882 -0.94 -12.58 18.52
C LEU A 882 -1.84 -13.48 17.67
N GLY A 883 -2.00 -14.76 18.04
CA GLY A 883 -2.93 -15.70 17.39
C GLY A 883 -2.47 -16.19 16.01
N VAL A 884 -1.22 -15.94 15.61
CA VAL A 884 -0.63 -16.48 14.39
C VAL A 884 -0.10 -17.90 14.67
N SER A 885 -0.39 -18.87 13.81
CA SER A 885 0.03 -20.26 14.02
C SER A 885 1.55 -20.46 13.77
N SER A 886 2.10 -21.55 14.29
CA SER A 886 3.49 -21.93 14.00
C SER A 886 3.73 -22.18 12.50
N SER A 887 2.76 -22.76 11.79
CA SER A 887 2.83 -22.96 10.33
C SER A 887 2.73 -21.66 9.55
N ASP A 888 1.84 -20.74 9.94
CA ASP A 888 1.77 -19.38 9.38
C ASP A 888 3.12 -18.65 9.55
N ILE A 889 3.74 -18.72 10.74
CA ILE A 889 5.04 -18.07 11.00
C ILE A 889 6.12 -18.66 10.09
N ILE A 890 6.16 -19.99 9.97
CA ILE A 890 7.14 -20.72 9.15
C ILE A 890 7.02 -20.39 7.66
N SER A 891 5.79 -20.39 7.13
CA SER A 891 5.49 -20.19 5.71
C SER A 891 5.50 -18.72 5.28
N SER A 892 5.19 -17.79 6.19
CA SER A 892 5.07 -16.37 5.87
C SER A 892 6.28 -15.51 6.23
N THR A 893 7.10 -15.85 7.23
CA THR A 893 8.10 -14.91 7.76
C THR A 893 9.51 -15.21 7.25
N ASN A 894 10.06 -14.25 6.50
CA ASN A 894 11.43 -14.32 5.99
C ASN A 894 12.44 -14.20 7.15
N ALA A 895 12.23 -13.18 8.00
CA ALA A 895 13.19 -12.79 9.01
C ALA A 895 12.63 -11.92 10.15
N PHE A 896 13.23 -12.08 11.35
CA PHE A 896 13.07 -11.19 12.50
C PHE A 896 14.36 -10.42 12.80
N VAL A 897 14.25 -9.13 13.10
CA VAL A 897 15.38 -8.20 13.26
C VAL A 897 15.39 -7.65 14.67
N ALA A 898 16.39 -7.92 15.51
CA ALA A 898 16.50 -7.22 16.78
C ALA A 898 17.70 -6.28 16.76
N GLN A 899 17.41 -4.99 16.89
CA GLN A 899 18.43 -3.96 16.99
C GLN A 899 18.30 -3.20 18.30
N ARG A 900 19.45 -2.72 18.79
CA ARG A 900 19.56 -1.70 19.82
C ARG A 900 20.68 -0.72 19.42
N LEU A 901 20.69 0.47 20.00
CA LEU A 901 21.69 1.51 19.70
C LEU A 901 22.65 1.68 20.87
N VAL A 902 23.94 1.48 20.62
CA VAL A 902 25.03 1.77 21.56
C VAL A 902 25.76 3.05 21.15
N ARG A 903 26.41 3.70 22.12
CA ARG A 903 27.27 4.86 21.84
C ARG A 903 28.49 4.47 21.02
N LYS A 904 28.82 5.31 20.04
CA LYS A 904 30.08 5.20 19.29
C LYS A 904 31.17 5.96 20.04
N LEU A 905 32.34 5.36 20.25
CA LEU A 905 33.51 6.00 20.85
C LEU A 905 34.00 7.17 19.97
N CYS A 906 34.39 8.26 20.61
CA CYS A 906 35.03 9.38 19.92
C CYS A 906 36.47 9.02 19.50
N GLU A 907 37.01 9.74 18.52
CA GLU A 907 38.40 9.63 18.02
C GLU A 907 39.46 9.74 19.14
N CYS A 908 39.13 10.40 20.26
CA CYS A 908 40.02 10.50 21.43
C CYS A 908 40.15 9.21 22.25
N LYS A 909 39.48 8.11 21.87
CA LYS A 909 39.47 6.83 22.57
C LYS A 909 40.87 6.37 23.00
N LYS A 910 41.05 6.12 24.30
CA LYS A 910 42.33 5.64 24.85
C LYS A 910 42.41 4.14 24.69
N LYS A 911 43.53 3.66 24.15
CA LYS A 911 43.83 2.23 23.98
C LYS A 911 44.36 1.66 25.30
N VAL A 912 43.78 0.55 25.77
CA VAL A 912 44.03 -0.03 27.10
C VAL A 912 44.15 -1.55 26.98
N ASN A 913 45.06 -2.16 27.77
CA ASN A 913 45.11 -3.61 27.91
C ASN A 913 43.94 -4.08 28.79
N PRO A 914 43.04 -4.97 28.31
CA PRO A 914 41.91 -5.43 29.12
C PRO A 914 42.39 -6.23 30.35
N THR A 915 41.66 -6.10 31.46
CA THR A 915 41.89 -6.85 32.70
C THR A 915 41.72 -8.36 32.47
N THR A 916 42.14 -9.19 33.43
CA THR A 916 41.93 -10.64 33.37
C THR A 916 40.44 -10.99 33.27
N GLU A 917 39.58 -10.24 33.95
CA GLU A 917 38.13 -10.41 33.93
C GLU A 917 37.51 -9.93 32.61
N GLU A 918 37.87 -8.74 32.13
CA GLU A 918 37.44 -8.23 30.81
C GLU A 918 37.86 -9.19 29.68
N LYS A 919 39.10 -9.73 29.75
CA LYS A 919 39.58 -10.77 28.82
C LYS A 919 38.75 -12.04 28.91
N ASN A 920 38.37 -12.49 30.10
CA ASN A 920 37.58 -13.70 30.28
C ASN A 920 36.14 -13.51 29.78
N LYS A 921 35.48 -12.36 30.03
CA LYS A 921 34.14 -12.05 29.50
C LYS A 921 34.16 -11.99 27.97
N ILE A 922 35.12 -11.25 27.39
CA ILE A 922 35.32 -11.18 25.93
C ILE A 922 35.59 -12.58 25.36
N ALA A 923 36.52 -13.35 25.94
CA ALA A 923 36.87 -14.68 25.44
C ALA A 923 35.71 -15.68 25.53
N LYS A 924 34.86 -15.60 26.56
CA LYS A 924 33.64 -16.41 26.67
C LYS A 924 32.67 -16.09 25.52
N ILE A 925 32.39 -14.81 25.26
CA ILE A 925 31.44 -14.38 24.22
C ILE A 925 31.99 -14.69 22.81
N LEU A 926 33.28 -14.43 22.56
CA LEU A 926 33.93 -14.76 21.28
C LEU A 926 33.97 -16.26 21.00
N LYS A 927 34.15 -17.12 22.02
CA LYS A 927 34.09 -18.58 21.87
C LYS A 927 32.70 -19.10 21.49
N ALA A 928 31.64 -18.34 21.75
CA ALA A 928 30.28 -18.67 21.37
C ALA A 928 29.90 -18.17 19.96
N ILE A 929 30.78 -17.46 19.25
CA ILE A 929 30.56 -17.06 17.86
C ILE A 929 30.75 -18.28 16.96
N SER A 930 29.69 -18.74 16.30
CA SER A 930 29.78 -19.85 15.35
C SER A 930 30.72 -19.50 14.17
N PRO A 931 31.60 -20.42 13.73
CA PRO A 931 32.40 -20.23 12.52
C PRO A 931 31.57 -19.93 11.27
N LYS A 932 30.30 -20.38 11.22
CA LYS A 932 29.36 -20.08 10.13
C LYS A 932 29.05 -18.58 9.96
N THR A 933 29.31 -17.75 10.98
CA THR A 933 29.09 -16.29 10.91
C THR A 933 29.98 -15.57 9.89
N GLY A 934 31.09 -16.17 9.44
CA GLY A 934 32.01 -15.53 8.49
C GLY A 934 32.75 -14.30 9.05
N VAL A 935 32.74 -14.09 10.37
CA VAL A 935 33.48 -13.00 11.03
C VAL A 935 34.92 -13.44 11.34
N LYS A 936 35.89 -12.60 10.98
CA LYS A 936 37.28 -12.76 11.43
C LYS A 936 37.40 -12.29 12.89
N ILE A 937 37.38 -13.23 13.83
CA ILE A 937 37.52 -12.94 15.27
C ILE A 937 38.84 -12.18 15.54
N PRO A 938 38.80 -10.94 16.07
CA PRO A 938 40.01 -10.18 16.36
C PRO A 938 40.80 -10.78 17.54
N ALA A 939 42.12 -10.76 17.46
CA ALA A 939 42.96 -11.13 18.60
C ALA A 939 42.78 -10.13 19.76
N ILE A 940 42.53 -10.64 20.98
CA ILE A 940 42.27 -9.85 22.20
C ILE A 940 43.55 -9.17 22.72
N LYS A 941 44.07 -8.22 21.94
CA LYS A 941 45.31 -7.48 22.25
C LYS A 941 45.03 -6.27 23.14
N ASN A 942 44.03 -5.47 22.80
CA ASN A 942 43.67 -4.22 23.47
C ASN A 942 42.15 -4.01 23.37
N ILE A 943 41.59 -3.25 24.31
CA ILE A 943 40.27 -2.61 24.21
C ILE A 943 40.45 -1.08 24.16
N TYR A 944 39.35 -0.37 23.99
CA TYR A 944 39.31 1.09 24.01
C TYR A 944 38.39 1.58 25.13
N LYS A 945 38.81 2.63 25.84
CA LYS A 945 38.01 3.31 26.88
C LYS A 945 37.87 4.81 26.56
N PRO A 946 36.78 5.47 27.00
CA PRO A 946 36.57 6.90 26.75
C PRO A 946 37.68 7.73 27.42
N ASN A 947 38.19 8.74 26.72
CA ASN A 947 39.18 9.69 27.26
C ASN A 947 38.60 11.07 27.53
N GLY A 948 37.55 11.44 26.80
CA GLY A 948 37.06 12.82 26.72
C GLY A 948 37.98 13.73 25.88
N CYS A 949 37.35 14.64 25.12
CA CYS A 949 37.99 15.80 24.50
C CYS A 949 36.92 16.83 24.09
N GLN A 950 37.34 18.02 23.66
CA GLN A 950 36.41 19.08 23.22
C GLN A 950 35.53 18.67 22.01
N LYS A 951 35.96 17.74 21.14
CA LYS A 951 35.10 17.25 20.03
C LYS A 951 33.89 16.43 20.50
N CYS A 952 33.90 15.93 21.74
CA CYS A 952 32.86 15.11 22.37
C CYS A 952 32.40 15.63 23.73
N ASN A 953 32.52 16.96 23.98
CA ASN A 953 32.12 17.58 25.25
C ASN A 953 32.69 16.90 26.51
N ASN A 954 33.91 16.32 26.39
CA ASN A 954 34.59 15.50 27.39
C ASN A 954 33.90 14.17 27.79
N LEU A 955 32.81 13.77 27.14
CA LEU A 955 32.08 12.51 27.40
C LEU A 955 32.82 11.27 26.86
N GLY A 956 33.67 11.44 25.85
CA GLY A 956 34.47 10.37 25.23
C GLY A 956 33.74 9.53 24.17
N TYR A 957 32.43 9.73 24.02
CA TYR A 957 31.60 9.13 22.97
C TYR A 957 31.12 10.22 21.98
N LYS A 958 30.70 9.82 20.77
CA LYS A 958 30.10 10.74 19.78
C LYS A 958 29.24 9.97 18.78
N GLY A 959 27.92 10.14 18.89
CA GLY A 959 26.95 9.47 18.03
C GLY A 959 26.66 8.03 18.47
N ARG A 960 25.85 7.33 17.67
CA ARG A 960 25.40 5.95 17.96
C ARG A 960 25.71 5.03 16.78
N THR A 961 25.84 3.74 17.06
CA THR A 961 25.96 2.66 16.08
C THR A 961 24.95 1.57 16.45
N VAL A 962 24.36 0.91 15.46
CA VAL A 962 23.54 -0.29 15.71
C VAL A 962 24.43 -1.39 16.26
N ILE A 963 23.96 -2.07 17.32
CA ILE A 963 24.21 -3.49 17.51
C ILE A 963 22.96 -4.22 17.03
N GLY A 964 23.15 -5.16 16.12
CA GLY A 964 22.06 -5.89 15.50
C GLY A 964 22.31 -7.39 15.62
N GLU A 965 21.31 -8.10 16.09
CA GLU A 965 21.19 -9.54 15.85
C GLU A 965 19.99 -9.79 14.98
N VAL A 966 20.03 -10.89 14.28
CA VAL A 966 19.07 -11.07 13.21
C VAL A 966 18.85 -12.53 12.90
N PHE A 967 17.58 -12.90 13.01
CA PHE A 967 17.09 -14.27 13.12
C PHE A 967 16.31 -14.65 11.88
N ILE A 968 16.42 -15.93 11.56
CA ILE A 968 16.01 -16.51 10.29
C ILE A 968 15.31 -17.81 10.54
N ILE A 969 14.24 -18.01 9.78
CA ILE A 969 13.46 -19.24 9.82
C ILE A 969 14.09 -20.24 8.85
N ASP A 970 15.34 -20.63 9.14
CA ASP A 970 16.02 -21.74 8.45
C ASP A 970 15.36 -23.09 8.76
N ARG A 971 15.68 -24.13 7.99
CA ARG A 971 14.98 -25.42 8.08
C ARG A 971 15.09 -26.06 9.48
N ASP A 972 16.21 -25.89 10.16
CA ASP A 972 16.38 -26.41 11.52
C ASP A 972 15.58 -25.57 12.54
N ILE A 973 15.45 -24.27 12.29
CA ILE A 973 14.59 -23.38 13.08
C ILE A 973 13.10 -23.70 12.83
N GLN A 974 12.71 -24.11 11.62
CA GLN A 974 11.34 -24.57 11.33
C GLN A 974 11.00 -25.86 12.08
N GLU A 975 11.91 -26.84 12.11
CA GLU A 975 11.78 -28.05 12.94
C GLU A 975 11.53 -27.69 14.41
N LEU A 976 12.29 -26.74 14.97
CA LEU A 976 12.13 -26.27 16.35
C LEU A 976 10.84 -25.46 16.60
N ILE A 977 10.40 -24.63 15.65
CA ILE A 977 9.14 -23.88 15.78
C ILE A 977 7.93 -24.85 15.74
N ASN A 978 7.99 -25.88 14.89
CA ASN A 978 7.00 -26.95 14.88
C ASN A 978 7.00 -27.77 16.18
N SER A 979 8.17 -28.04 16.77
CA SER A 979 8.28 -28.75 18.06
C SER A 979 7.93 -27.88 19.28
N ASN A 980 7.43 -26.65 19.09
CA ASN A 980 7.19 -25.66 20.14
C ASN A 980 8.41 -25.41 21.05
N ALA A 981 9.61 -25.39 20.47
CA ALA A 981 10.85 -25.14 21.20
C ALA A 981 10.86 -23.75 21.86
N THR A 982 11.55 -23.65 22.99
CA THR A 982 11.65 -22.40 23.73
C THR A 982 12.47 -21.35 22.98
N THR A 983 12.25 -20.08 23.31
CA THR A 983 13.07 -18.94 22.83
C THR A 983 14.58 -19.15 23.02
N LEU A 984 14.99 -19.93 24.04
CA LEU A 984 16.40 -20.25 24.28
C LEU A 984 16.94 -21.25 23.25
N GLU A 985 16.23 -22.36 23.02
CA GLU A 985 16.62 -23.39 22.05
C GLU A 985 16.65 -22.82 20.62
N LEU A 986 15.65 -22.01 20.26
CA LEU A 986 15.61 -21.27 19.00
C LEU A 986 16.82 -20.34 18.85
N ASN A 987 17.15 -19.58 19.90
CA ASN A 987 18.29 -18.66 19.91
C ASN A 987 19.63 -19.41 19.76
N ASP A 988 19.86 -20.45 20.56
CA ASP A 988 21.12 -21.21 20.57
C ASP A 988 21.31 -21.96 19.25
N LYS A 989 20.22 -22.47 18.66
CA LYS A 989 20.24 -23.07 17.33
C LYS A 989 20.58 -22.03 16.25
N ALA A 990 19.97 -20.85 16.28
CA ALA A 990 20.27 -19.76 15.34
C ALA A 990 21.73 -19.29 15.46
N ILE A 991 22.29 -19.19 16.68
CA ILE A 991 23.72 -18.93 16.90
C ILE A 991 24.56 -20.01 16.22
N SER A 992 24.24 -21.30 16.42
CA SER A 992 24.96 -22.40 15.77
C SER A 992 24.94 -22.30 14.24
N ASN A 993 23.82 -21.81 13.67
CA ASN A 993 23.61 -21.62 12.24
C ASN A 993 24.20 -20.32 11.67
N GLY A 994 24.81 -19.47 12.51
CA GLY A 994 25.55 -18.29 12.08
C GLY A 994 24.81 -16.96 12.27
N MET A 995 23.85 -16.90 13.19
CA MET A 995 23.43 -15.63 13.80
C MET A 995 24.54 -15.08 14.69
N LEU A 996 24.74 -13.75 14.64
CA LEU A 996 25.46 -13.00 15.67
C LEU A 996 24.43 -12.42 16.63
N THR A 997 24.55 -12.64 17.94
CA THR A 997 23.71 -11.93 18.92
C THR A 997 24.13 -10.45 19.06
N MET A 998 23.27 -9.61 19.64
CA MET A 998 23.58 -8.20 19.87
C MET A 998 24.81 -8.04 20.78
N SER A 999 24.96 -8.95 21.75
CA SER A 999 26.12 -9.02 22.63
C SER A 999 27.39 -9.43 21.85
N GLN A 1000 27.31 -10.36 20.89
CA GLN A 1000 28.44 -10.77 20.06
C GLN A 1000 28.89 -9.68 19.08
N ASP A 1001 27.97 -9.07 18.33
CA ASP A 1001 28.28 -7.91 17.46
C ASP A 1001 28.83 -6.73 18.29
N GLY A 1002 28.26 -6.51 19.47
CA GLY A 1002 28.74 -5.57 20.47
C GLY A 1002 30.20 -5.80 20.87
N ILE A 1003 30.57 -7.00 21.31
CA ILE A 1003 31.96 -7.32 21.70
C ILE A 1003 32.93 -7.18 20.52
N LEU A 1004 32.53 -7.53 19.30
CA LEU A 1004 33.35 -7.28 18.10
C LEU A 1004 33.58 -5.77 17.90
N LYS A 1005 32.52 -4.95 18.02
CA LYS A 1005 32.58 -3.48 18.01
C LYS A 1005 33.44 -2.90 19.13
N VAL A 1006 33.59 -3.55 20.28
CA VAL A 1006 34.54 -3.13 21.34
C VAL A 1006 36.00 -3.35 20.91
N LEU A 1007 36.30 -4.47 20.26
CA LEU A 1007 37.66 -4.79 19.78
C LEU A 1007 38.10 -3.91 18.60
N GLU A 1008 37.15 -3.57 17.73
CA GLU A 1008 37.30 -2.55 16.68
C GLU A 1008 37.40 -1.12 17.28
N GLY A 1009 36.99 -0.96 18.54
CA GLY A 1009 36.90 0.31 19.24
C GLY A 1009 35.84 1.24 18.65
N GLU A 1010 34.76 0.69 18.07
CA GLU A 1010 33.54 1.43 17.83
C GLU A 1010 32.82 1.75 19.14
N THR A 1011 32.88 0.89 20.16
CA THR A 1011 32.15 1.06 21.44
C THR A 1011 32.91 0.45 22.63
N THR A 1012 32.28 0.33 23.80
CA THR A 1012 32.88 -0.15 25.06
C THR A 1012 32.10 -1.31 25.67
N LEU A 1013 32.77 -2.13 26.51
CA LEU A 1013 32.11 -3.18 27.31
C LEU A 1013 30.93 -2.62 28.12
N GLU A 1014 31.15 -1.49 28.79
CA GLU A 1014 30.14 -0.75 29.57
C GLU A 1014 28.87 -0.40 28.76
N GLU A 1015 29.00 -0.19 27.44
CA GLU A 1015 27.86 0.05 26.56
C GLU A 1015 27.16 -1.23 26.10
N ILE A 1016 27.88 -2.35 26.00
CA ILE A 1016 27.27 -3.65 25.67
C ILE A 1016 26.51 -4.16 26.89
N ASP A 1017 27.12 -4.13 28.07
CA ASP A 1017 26.51 -4.56 29.34
C ASP A 1017 25.27 -3.71 29.72
N ARG A 1018 25.18 -2.47 29.24
CA ARG A 1018 24.01 -1.57 29.42
C ARG A 1018 22.88 -1.82 28.39
N VAL A 1019 23.12 -2.58 27.33
CA VAL A 1019 22.24 -2.63 26.14
C VAL A 1019 22.01 -4.03 25.57
N ALA A 1020 22.83 -5.03 25.86
CA ALA A 1020 22.71 -6.39 25.34
C ALA A 1020 22.69 -7.48 26.44
N GLU A 1021 22.73 -7.05 27.70
CA GLU A 1021 22.29 -7.78 28.89
C GLU A 1021 21.02 -7.08 29.45
#